data_AF-A0A0G4FZT7-F1
#
_entry.id   AF-A0A0G4FZT7-F1
#
_cell.length_a   1.000
_cell.length_b   1.000
_cell.length_c   1.000
_cell.angle_alpha   90.00
_cell.angle_beta   90.00
_cell.angle_gamma   90.00
#
_symmetry.space_group_name_H-M   'P 1'
#
loop_
_entity.id
_entity.type
_entity.pdbx_description
1 polymer ?
#
loop_
_entity_poly.entity_id
_entity_poly.type
_entity_poly.pdbx_seq_one_letter_code
_entity_poly.pdbx_strand_id
1 'polypeptide(L)'
;MSSEGIEAADLILGYVLEISDKGGVTVSFAEATKKCLIGYQDRPDQRNDLRQLIDTAVIHGNRSLLHWAVRMGRGEVVSALLSFDLKHHIAKQDDVFKTPLHTVAQTGDMIVAPLVVSAADPSTLTIRDKAGQNCVHCAAVYRQPALVRSLAEAAKLNTDVTLMEDEDGFTPLHLSIFYDCIEITRLLADPRTIIHKGGVGLSALHYGCAKGKWSHVNVMLNAAALGSANTAIATVDEIGRTVLASAICASFAYAGGKDTVLRMVGLLHEKKASHVITARDRDGRIALHHAAKAASRDIVSALCSSEDVKCQDTIWKQTPLHQAAAFGNLSGLDELLKIVDRDALLLRDSASRTALHLAAECGRNECIRMLVKASEEKACPQLLDAVDEDGLLPLHIAIGCDEVEDRVVASLASKERVQCSRKDGQKAYHLAVSRERVTIMQIFLSRFGGDALQAKDNVRIAHLCPWICVRLYLCTEGGHPMICALARALEVTDPEAGLILKGRPITAADQELKKEREDKAFRIQKLLEEAPVSPQVEAGFVVVPSWLRKPKTEKEILEAGAAISGHSFPLWQEKDSDLLVKHHSRSQLYEDPTGIFSLSTRQKEVFAVGLDQFRRFPEAFHPDVEKWKAFPKTQDSISGDKQCCMAKESFSSDCVKQGRLGDCAFLNSLAALAYWEEKTGVPFLRKSIYPKEKAADTEMPVISPEGKYICRLYFNGGARKVVIDDLIPTLTNRPEVRLTGASVIPGETWVTVIEKAYAKTMGGYDAIQGSFAPDNLYMISGWSSEKIELDEVRSKSKDIGHLWEFIYPQLRDRKAVAPRESDDESIPADRKRSDGRFWMEFHEVAENFESLYIAYDPSRFAHRVEKHSRFNVTGQEAFVSSARKISAFSPQFVLEFHPSSTDLATEQVEVWIQLYRHVTASKNVKDAKEKKIGITTQVYEGADRVLSCNERAHVLNESDRRKKNTTLNYCSDSMMRLDKWKLRWWKTEGLKQRSSEDVHLKYNVVVGQMNRKEDFNFTLSVFSNVKVTLKELPPVIPEGWVSQYHDGEWTPETAGGQRYYSSFVTNPKYTVYCVETVESVILLESHQEYTVGLYINNEQRCRKSFNPNSMMLTNVKLAAGETTIIVSTFDPGCIGKYRLSIHTPPMKGDTVYPAVKRV
;
A
#
# COMPACT_ATOMS: atom_id res chain seq x y z
N MET A 1 44.03 26.17 -47.48
CA MET A 1 43.06 27.18 -47.00
C MET A 1 43.67 28.58 -47.09
N SER A 2 43.15 29.42 -47.98
CA SER A 2 43.47 30.86 -48.05
C SER A 2 43.12 31.53 -46.71
N SER A 3 43.80 32.63 -46.35
CA SER A 3 43.59 33.37 -45.10
C SER A 3 42.12 33.74 -44.83
N GLU A 4 41.34 34.04 -45.87
CA GLU A 4 39.89 34.29 -45.77
C GLU A 4 39.06 33.06 -45.37
N GLY A 5 39.53 31.85 -45.69
CA GLY A 5 38.86 30.59 -45.33
C GLY A 5 39.10 30.20 -43.87
N ILE A 6 40.18 30.69 -43.26
CA ILE A 6 40.50 30.49 -41.85
C ILE A 6 39.66 31.44 -40.97
N GLU A 7 39.47 32.71 -41.39
CA GLU A 7 38.61 33.64 -40.64
C GLU A 7 37.14 33.21 -40.60
N ALA A 8 36.61 32.64 -41.68
CA ALA A 8 35.25 32.09 -41.71
C ALA A 8 35.14 30.80 -40.86
N ALA A 9 36.18 29.96 -40.87
CA ALA A 9 36.27 28.77 -40.03
C ALA A 9 36.34 29.12 -38.55
N ASP A 10 37.12 30.13 -38.16
CA ASP A 10 37.23 30.64 -36.80
C ASP A 10 35.95 31.33 -36.34
N LEU A 11 35.20 31.98 -37.23
CA LEU A 11 33.87 32.49 -36.90
C LEU A 11 32.88 31.34 -36.64
N ILE A 12 32.86 30.31 -37.48
CA ILE A 12 31.97 29.16 -37.28
C ILE A 12 32.38 28.37 -36.02
N LEU A 13 33.69 28.11 -35.81
CA LEU A 13 34.19 27.43 -34.61
C LEU A 13 34.00 28.26 -33.33
N GLY A 14 34.28 29.56 -33.39
CA GLY A 14 34.17 30.47 -32.24
C GLY A 14 32.74 30.58 -31.72
N TYR A 15 31.76 30.64 -32.61
CA TYR A 15 30.36 30.61 -32.22
C TYR A 15 29.85 29.20 -31.87
N VAL A 16 30.39 28.12 -32.48
CA VAL A 16 30.09 26.73 -32.06
C VAL A 16 30.61 26.45 -30.64
N LEU A 17 31.73 27.06 -30.24
CA LEU A 17 32.28 26.99 -28.89
C LEU A 17 31.47 27.85 -27.88
N GLU A 18 30.91 29.00 -28.28
CA GLU A 18 29.99 29.76 -27.41
C GLU A 18 28.66 29.01 -27.14
N ILE A 19 28.24 28.13 -28.05
CA ILE A 19 26.98 27.35 -27.95
C ILE A 19 27.06 26.22 -26.89
N SER A 20 28.26 25.75 -26.51
CA SER A 20 28.39 24.70 -25.48
C SER A 20 28.16 25.21 -24.06
N ASP A 21 28.31 26.52 -23.82
CA ASP A 21 28.33 27.09 -22.45
C ASP A 21 27.03 27.81 -22.05
N LYS A 22 26.17 28.25 -22.99
CA LYS A 22 24.97 29.02 -22.65
C LYS A 22 23.77 28.65 -23.53
N GLY A 23 22.75 28.03 -22.93
CA GLY A 23 21.53 27.55 -23.57
C GLY A 23 20.57 28.63 -24.09
N GLY A 24 21.04 29.63 -24.83
CA GLY A 24 20.20 30.60 -25.54
C GLY A 24 20.89 31.08 -26.81
N VAL A 25 20.27 30.84 -27.98
CA VAL A 25 20.79 31.37 -29.25
C VAL A 25 20.04 32.65 -29.62
N THR A 26 20.81 33.69 -29.94
CA THR A 26 20.39 34.96 -30.55
C THR A 26 20.36 34.86 -32.07
N VAL A 27 19.54 35.71 -32.70
CA VAL A 27 19.30 35.79 -34.15
C VAL A 27 20.59 36.04 -34.97
N SER A 28 21.68 36.55 -34.37
CA SER A 28 22.89 36.98 -35.09
C SER A 28 23.76 35.83 -35.63
N PHE A 29 23.83 34.69 -34.95
CA PHE A 29 24.67 33.57 -35.40
C PHE A 29 24.16 32.95 -36.71
N ALA A 30 22.84 32.73 -36.81
CA ALA A 30 22.22 32.18 -38.02
C ALA A 30 22.43 33.09 -39.25
N GLU A 31 22.47 34.41 -39.05
CA GLU A 31 22.65 35.39 -40.11
C GLU A 31 24.11 35.49 -40.57
N ALA A 32 25.08 35.29 -39.66
CA ALA A 32 26.50 35.17 -39.97
C ALA A 32 26.82 33.85 -40.71
N THR A 33 26.28 32.72 -40.24
CA THR A 33 26.44 31.42 -40.91
C THR A 33 25.78 31.43 -42.30
N LYS A 34 24.60 32.05 -42.45
CA LYS A 34 23.92 32.24 -43.74
C LYS A 34 24.78 33.07 -44.71
N LYS A 35 25.32 34.20 -44.27
CA LYS A 35 26.17 35.07 -45.11
C LYS A 35 27.45 34.36 -45.57
N CYS A 36 28.10 33.58 -44.69
CA CYS A 36 29.25 32.77 -45.07
C CYS A 36 28.88 31.66 -46.06
N LEU A 37 27.84 30.86 -45.78
CA LEU A 37 27.47 29.75 -46.67
C LEU A 37 27.01 30.22 -48.06
N ILE A 38 26.28 31.33 -48.16
CA ILE A 38 25.85 31.89 -49.45
C ILE A 38 27.03 32.51 -50.21
N GLY A 39 27.91 33.26 -49.54
CA GLY A 39 29.07 33.88 -50.19
C GLY A 39 30.07 32.88 -50.79
N TYR A 40 30.12 31.66 -50.26
CA TYR A 40 30.99 30.58 -50.74
C TYR A 40 30.30 29.64 -51.76
N GLN A 41 28.98 29.74 -52.00
CA GLN A 41 28.32 28.99 -53.10
C GLN A 41 28.83 29.43 -54.49
N ASP A 42 29.23 30.69 -54.63
CA ASP A 42 29.67 31.29 -55.90
C ASP A 42 31.19 31.16 -56.17
N ARG A 43 31.95 30.51 -55.27
CA ARG A 43 33.42 30.34 -55.38
C ARG A 43 33.82 28.86 -55.39
N PRO A 44 34.08 28.25 -56.58
CA PRO A 44 34.30 26.81 -56.71
C PRO A 44 35.59 26.30 -56.01
N ASP A 45 36.65 27.11 -55.95
CA ASP A 45 37.95 26.70 -55.42
C ASP A 45 37.97 26.55 -53.89
N GLN A 46 37.11 27.30 -53.19
CA GLN A 46 37.01 27.30 -51.72
C GLN A 46 35.91 26.36 -51.21
N ARG A 47 35.11 25.79 -52.12
CA ARG A 47 34.00 24.88 -51.81
C ARG A 47 34.47 23.57 -51.16
N ASN A 48 35.62 23.05 -51.56
CA ASN A 48 36.21 21.83 -51.00
C ASN A 48 36.79 22.04 -49.59
N ASP A 49 37.47 23.18 -49.38
CA ASP A 49 38.01 23.58 -48.07
C ASP A 49 36.88 23.74 -47.04
N LEU A 50 35.77 24.39 -47.42
CA LEU A 50 34.61 24.56 -46.56
C LEU A 50 33.88 23.23 -46.30
N ARG A 51 33.80 22.34 -47.30
CA ARG A 51 33.25 20.98 -47.15
C ARG A 51 34.03 20.18 -46.10
N GLN A 52 35.36 20.20 -46.18
CA GLN A 52 36.23 19.51 -45.22
C GLN A 52 36.07 20.06 -43.80
N LEU A 53 35.88 21.38 -43.65
CA LEU A 53 35.64 22.02 -42.36
C LEU A 53 34.27 21.64 -41.75
N ILE A 54 33.22 21.60 -42.57
CA ILE A 54 31.88 21.19 -42.12
C ILE A 54 31.86 19.71 -41.72
N ASP A 55 32.67 18.87 -42.37
CA ASP A 55 32.82 17.45 -42.04
C ASP A 55 33.51 17.22 -40.68
N THR A 56 34.49 18.06 -40.31
CA THR A 56 35.25 17.97 -39.06
C THR A 56 34.60 18.69 -37.89
N ALA A 57 33.65 19.60 -38.14
CA ALA A 57 32.93 20.32 -37.09
C ALA A 57 32.01 19.38 -36.30
N VAL A 58 32.40 19.08 -35.06
CA VAL A 58 31.60 18.29 -34.11
C VAL A 58 31.00 19.22 -33.06
N ILE A 59 29.67 19.33 -33.06
CA ILE A 59 28.92 20.08 -32.03
C ILE A 59 28.68 19.14 -30.84
N HIS A 60 28.58 19.69 -29.61
CA HIS A 60 28.34 18.93 -28.39
C HIS A 60 27.25 17.85 -28.56
N GLY A 61 27.53 16.63 -28.11
CA GLY A 61 26.67 15.47 -28.32
C GLY A 61 26.88 14.74 -29.66
N ASN A 62 28.05 14.92 -30.31
CA ASN A 62 28.38 14.41 -31.66
C ASN A 62 27.39 14.82 -32.76
N ARG A 63 26.75 15.97 -32.60
CA ARG A 63 25.76 16.49 -33.55
C ARG A 63 26.45 17.12 -34.76
N SER A 64 25.94 16.84 -35.96
CA SER A 64 26.36 17.57 -37.17
C SER A 64 25.73 18.97 -37.22
N LEU A 65 26.33 19.86 -38.00
CA LEU A 65 25.78 21.20 -38.27
C LEU A 65 24.35 21.14 -38.83
N LEU A 66 24.02 20.08 -39.58
CA LEU A 66 22.68 19.84 -40.09
C LEU A 66 21.67 19.52 -38.97
N HIS A 67 22.04 18.77 -37.92
CA HIS A 67 21.17 18.57 -36.75
C HIS A 67 20.79 19.89 -36.09
N TRP A 68 21.78 20.79 -35.94
CA TRP A 68 21.57 22.10 -35.34
C TRP A 68 20.68 23.00 -36.21
N ALA A 69 20.96 23.09 -37.52
CA ALA A 69 20.18 23.91 -38.44
C ALA A 69 18.70 23.48 -38.49
N VAL A 70 18.45 22.17 -38.47
CA VAL A 70 17.11 21.58 -38.38
C VAL A 70 16.44 21.91 -37.04
N ARG A 71 17.15 21.76 -35.92
CA ARG A 71 16.64 22.08 -34.58
C ARG A 71 16.18 23.54 -34.46
N MET A 72 16.86 24.44 -35.16
CA MET A 72 16.59 25.88 -35.13
C MET A 72 15.55 26.35 -36.16
N GLY A 73 15.03 25.46 -37.03
CA GLY A 73 14.00 25.81 -38.02
C GLY A 73 14.47 26.75 -39.13
N ARG A 74 15.77 26.74 -39.47
CA ARG A 74 16.36 27.69 -40.44
C ARG A 74 16.42 27.08 -41.84
N GLY A 75 15.29 27.07 -42.55
CA GLY A 75 15.16 26.46 -43.88
C GLY A 75 16.19 26.89 -44.92
N GLU A 76 16.57 28.17 -44.98
CA GLU A 76 17.59 28.68 -45.90
C GLU A 76 18.99 28.12 -45.62
N VAL A 77 19.35 27.98 -44.33
CA VAL A 77 20.63 27.40 -43.91
C VAL A 77 20.65 25.90 -44.22
N VAL A 78 19.52 25.21 -44.00
CA VAL A 78 19.34 23.80 -44.38
C VAL A 78 19.50 23.63 -45.90
N SER A 79 18.86 24.47 -46.71
CA SER A 79 18.98 24.42 -48.18
C SER A 79 20.41 24.69 -48.65
N ALA A 80 21.11 25.65 -48.03
CA ALA A 80 22.50 25.92 -48.34
C ALA A 80 23.37 24.70 -48.00
N LEU A 81 23.25 24.12 -46.80
CA LEU A 81 24.03 22.94 -46.39
C LEU A 81 23.80 21.73 -47.32
N LEU A 82 22.55 21.49 -47.74
CA LEU A 82 22.22 20.39 -48.66
C LEU A 82 22.81 20.58 -50.08
N SER A 83 23.07 21.83 -50.50
CA SER A 83 23.68 22.13 -51.81
C SER A 83 25.18 21.80 -51.90
N PHE A 84 25.87 21.57 -50.77
CA PHE A 84 27.31 21.28 -50.73
C PHE A 84 27.66 19.78 -50.86
N ASP A 85 26.74 18.94 -51.34
CA ASP A 85 26.94 17.49 -51.52
C ASP A 85 27.29 16.74 -50.21
N LEU A 86 26.73 17.23 -49.10
CA LEU A 86 26.88 16.68 -47.74
C LEU A 86 25.86 15.57 -47.43
N LYS A 87 25.50 14.75 -48.42
CA LYS A 87 24.44 13.74 -48.28
C LYS A 87 24.70 12.75 -47.14
N HIS A 88 25.96 12.45 -46.85
CA HIS A 88 26.36 11.59 -45.73
C HIS A 88 25.96 12.14 -44.35
N HIS A 89 25.79 13.46 -44.20
CA HIS A 89 25.33 14.05 -42.94
C HIS A 89 23.84 13.82 -42.66
N ILE A 90 23.04 13.48 -43.68
CA ILE A 90 21.62 13.17 -43.53
C ILE A 90 21.41 11.83 -42.79
N ALA A 91 22.38 10.92 -42.91
CA ALA A 91 22.41 9.63 -42.21
C ALA A 91 23.28 9.65 -40.94
N LYS A 92 24.05 10.72 -40.69
CA LYS A 92 24.92 10.81 -39.51
C LYS A 92 24.08 10.80 -38.23
N GLN A 93 24.53 10.02 -37.24
CA GLN A 93 23.88 9.85 -35.95
C GLN A 93 24.61 10.67 -34.87
N ASP A 94 23.83 11.29 -33.97
CA ASP A 94 24.35 11.92 -32.75
C ASP A 94 24.62 10.88 -31.62
N ASP A 95 25.03 11.32 -30.42
CA ASP A 95 25.35 10.41 -29.30
C ASP A 95 24.16 9.59 -28.79
N VAL A 96 22.92 9.95 -29.17
CA VAL A 96 21.70 9.19 -28.87
C VAL A 96 21.21 8.44 -30.11
N PHE A 97 22.08 8.28 -31.10
CA PHE A 97 21.82 7.62 -32.37
C PHE A 97 20.75 8.32 -33.24
N LYS A 98 20.45 9.60 -33.00
CA LYS A 98 19.45 10.33 -33.78
C LYS A 98 20.06 10.93 -35.03
N THR A 99 19.33 10.83 -36.15
CA THR A 99 19.67 11.49 -37.42
C THR A 99 18.96 12.86 -37.55
N PRO A 100 19.33 13.73 -38.51
CA PRO A 100 18.62 14.97 -38.75
C PRO A 100 17.13 14.79 -39.00
N LEU A 101 16.70 13.67 -39.61
CA LEU A 101 15.28 13.33 -39.77
C LEU A 101 14.56 13.09 -38.44
N HIS A 102 15.24 12.49 -37.44
CA HIS A 102 14.69 12.38 -36.08
C HIS A 102 14.54 13.78 -35.44
N THR A 103 15.46 14.70 -35.72
CA THR A 103 15.35 16.09 -35.27
C THR A 103 14.21 16.83 -35.96
N VAL A 104 13.97 16.60 -37.26
CA VAL A 104 12.79 17.14 -37.98
C VAL A 104 11.50 16.64 -37.32
N ALA A 105 11.45 15.35 -36.98
CA ALA A 105 10.31 14.77 -36.28
C ALA A 105 10.05 15.43 -34.92
N GLN A 106 11.10 15.88 -34.24
CA GLN A 106 11.01 16.59 -32.96
C GLN A 106 10.55 18.05 -33.12
N THR A 107 10.99 18.76 -34.15
CA THR A 107 10.66 20.18 -34.33
C THR A 107 9.32 20.41 -35.04
N GLY A 108 8.93 19.51 -35.95
CA GLY A 108 7.67 19.63 -36.70
C GLY A 108 7.63 20.77 -37.71
N ASP A 109 8.78 21.33 -38.08
CA ASP A 109 8.86 22.50 -38.96
C ASP A 109 8.42 22.17 -40.40
N MET A 110 7.33 22.80 -40.85
CA MET A 110 6.73 22.58 -42.16
C MET A 110 7.61 23.04 -43.33
N ILE A 111 8.56 23.94 -43.11
CA ILE A 111 9.47 24.46 -44.14
C ILE A 111 10.70 23.56 -44.24
N VAL A 112 11.25 23.14 -43.10
CA VAL A 112 12.45 22.31 -43.06
C VAL A 112 12.17 20.86 -43.47
N ALA A 113 10.99 20.32 -43.14
CA ALA A 113 10.67 18.92 -43.41
C ALA A 113 10.76 18.53 -44.90
N PRO A 114 10.13 19.25 -45.86
CA PRO A 114 10.26 18.93 -47.28
C PRO A 114 11.71 19.01 -47.78
N LEU A 115 12.51 19.97 -47.29
CA LEU A 115 13.91 20.15 -47.71
C LEU A 115 14.76 18.93 -47.33
N VAL A 116 14.70 18.51 -46.07
CA VAL A 116 15.46 17.35 -45.58
C VAL A 116 14.93 16.04 -46.18
N VAL A 117 13.61 15.90 -46.32
CA VAL A 117 12.99 14.72 -46.95
C VAL A 117 13.40 14.61 -48.41
N SER A 118 13.46 15.71 -49.17
CA SER A 118 13.83 15.68 -50.58
C SER A 118 15.25 15.12 -50.80
N ALA A 119 16.18 15.45 -49.90
CA ALA A 119 17.56 15.00 -49.94
C ALA A 119 17.83 13.62 -49.29
N ALA A 120 16.92 13.10 -48.46
CA ALA A 120 17.10 11.82 -47.77
C ALA A 120 16.84 10.61 -48.66
N ASP A 121 17.66 9.55 -48.53
CA ASP A 121 17.42 8.28 -49.23
C ASP A 121 16.49 7.36 -48.42
N PRO A 122 15.75 6.42 -49.06
CA PRO A 122 14.87 5.49 -48.35
C PRO A 122 15.57 4.68 -47.24
N SER A 123 16.86 4.37 -47.41
CA SER A 123 17.68 3.68 -46.40
C SER A 123 17.94 4.52 -45.15
N THR A 124 17.82 5.85 -45.23
CA THR A 124 17.98 6.72 -44.05
C THR A 124 16.79 6.58 -43.10
N LEU A 125 15.61 6.25 -43.64
CA LEU A 125 14.38 6.07 -42.86
C LEU A 125 14.40 4.80 -41.98
N THR A 126 15.30 3.86 -42.26
CA THR A 126 15.45 2.61 -41.50
C THR A 126 16.40 2.75 -40.30
N ILE A 127 17.11 3.88 -40.19
CA ILE A 127 18.05 4.13 -39.09
C ILE A 127 17.28 4.30 -37.79
N ARG A 128 17.79 3.68 -36.72
CA ARG A 128 17.17 3.65 -35.39
C ARG A 128 17.98 4.46 -34.39
N ASP A 129 17.28 5.18 -33.52
CA ASP A 129 17.88 5.83 -32.36
C ASP A 129 18.14 4.84 -31.20
N LYS A 130 18.61 5.35 -30.06
CA LYS A 130 18.92 4.54 -28.88
C LYS A 130 17.71 3.75 -28.34
N ALA A 131 16.48 4.19 -28.58
CA ALA A 131 15.26 3.50 -28.16
C ALA A 131 14.74 2.54 -29.24
N GLY A 132 15.53 2.28 -30.29
CA GLY A 132 15.11 1.48 -31.44
C GLY A 132 14.13 2.21 -32.37
N GLN A 133 13.87 3.51 -32.15
CA GLN A 133 12.85 4.26 -32.89
C GLN A 133 13.42 4.82 -34.20
N ASN A 134 12.65 4.72 -35.28
CA ASN A 134 12.96 5.43 -36.52
C ASN A 134 12.32 6.83 -36.55
N CYS A 135 12.60 7.61 -37.60
CA CYS A 135 12.09 8.99 -37.71
C CYS A 135 10.55 9.08 -37.71
N VAL A 136 9.84 8.04 -38.19
CA VAL A 136 8.37 7.98 -38.21
C VAL A 136 7.83 7.67 -36.81
N HIS A 137 8.50 6.82 -36.02
CA HIS A 137 8.18 6.64 -34.59
C HIS A 137 8.31 7.97 -33.85
N CYS A 138 9.43 8.68 -34.02
CA CYS A 138 9.62 10.01 -33.43
C CYS A 138 8.52 10.99 -33.85
N ALA A 139 8.09 10.96 -35.12
CA ALA A 139 7.01 11.84 -35.59
C ALA A 139 5.69 11.56 -34.86
N ALA A 140 5.39 10.29 -34.58
CA ALA A 140 4.25 9.89 -33.78
C ALA A 140 4.38 10.32 -32.31
N VAL A 141 5.55 10.12 -31.69
CA VAL A 141 5.87 10.51 -30.29
C VAL A 141 5.72 12.01 -30.08
N TYR A 142 6.30 12.81 -30.96
CA TYR A 142 6.27 14.28 -30.87
C TYR A 142 5.02 14.91 -31.49
N ARG A 143 4.10 14.09 -32.02
CA ARG A 143 2.81 14.51 -32.59
C ARG A 143 2.94 15.44 -33.82
N GLN A 144 3.92 15.18 -34.67
CA GLN A 144 4.26 16.03 -35.81
C GLN A 144 3.90 15.37 -37.16
N PRO A 145 2.70 15.64 -37.73
CA PRO A 145 2.29 15.04 -39.01
C PRO A 145 3.02 15.61 -40.23
N ALA A 146 3.64 16.79 -40.12
CA ALA A 146 4.31 17.47 -41.24
C ALA A 146 5.40 16.61 -41.89
N LEU A 147 6.20 15.90 -41.09
CA LEU A 147 7.23 14.98 -41.59
C LEU A 147 6.59 13.80 -42.33
N VAL A 148 5.58 13.16 -41.74
CA VAL A 148 4.91 11.99 -42.33
C VAL A 148 4.21 12.36 -43.64
N ARG A 149 3.58 13.55 -43.70
CA ARG A 149 2.97 14.08 -44.92
C ARG A 149 4.02 14.31 -46.01
N SER A 150 5.13 14.95 -45.67
CA SER A 150 6.24 15.18 -46.61
C SER A 150 6.83 13.88 -47.13
N LEU A 151 6.97 12.86 -46.27
CA LEU A 151 7.45 11.52 -46.65
C LEU A 151 6.47 10.79 -47.57
N ALA A 152 5.16 10.94 -47.33
CA ALA A 152 4.11 10.37 -48.18
C ALA A 152 4.05 11.06 -49.55
N GLU A 153 4.08 12.40 -49.60
CA GLU A 153 4.09 13.18 -50.84
C GLU A 153 5.34 12.90 -51.70
N ALA A 154 6.48 12.69 -51.06
CA ALA A 154 7.72 12.32 -51.76
C ALA A 154 7.77 10.83 -52.19
N ALA A 155 6.73 10.03 -51.92
CA ALA A 155 6.67 8.59 -52.15
C ALA A 155 7.87 7.80 -51.54
N LYS A 156 8.44 8.33 -50.44
CA LYS A 156 9.58 7.69 -49.74
C LYS A 156 9.13 6.80 -48.58
N LEU A 157 7.86 6.92 -48.15
CA LEU A 157 7.28 6.06 -47.14
C LEU A 157 6.99 4.67 -47.73
N ASN A 158 7.76 3.66 -47.31
CA ASN A 158 7.53 2.27 -47.69
C ASN A 158 6.96 1.47 -46.51
N THR A 159 6.37 0.30 -46.81
CA THR A 159 5.75 -0.56 -45.80
C THR A 159 6.77 -1.03 -44.76
N ASP A 160 8.01 -1.29 -45.17
CA ASP A 160 9.04 -1.84 -44.27
C ASP A 160 9.37 -0.87 -43.14
N VAL A 161 9.52 0.43 -43.42
CA VAL A 161 9.75 1.48 -42.41
C VAL A 161 8.55 1.63 -41.47
N THR A 162 7.34 1.49 -41.98
CA THR A 162 6.10 1.61 -41.16
C THR A 162 5.78 0.37 -40.33
N LEU A 163 6.39 -0.78 -40.64
CA LEU A 163 6.23 -2.04 -39.91
C LEU A 163 7.35 -2.29 -38.90
N MET A 164 8.44 -1.51 -38.94
CA MET A 164 9.51 -1.59 -37.96
C MET A 164 8.99 -1.35 -36.55
N GLU A 165 9.58 -2.07 -35.62
CA GLU A 165 9.27 -2.04 -34.19
C GLU A 165 10.41 -1.38 -33.42
N ASP A 166 10.05 -0.56 -32.44
CA ASP A 166 10.97 -0.03 -31.44
C ASP A 166 11.37 -1.11 -30.39
N GLU A 167 12.19 -0.76 -29.41
CA GLU A 167 12.63 -1.71 -28.38
C GLU A 167 11.48 -2.27 -27.52
N ASP A 168 10.37 -1.54 -27.41
CA ASP A 168 9.16 -1.96 -26.71
C ASP A 168 8.21 -2.79 -27.61
N GLY A 169 8.58 -3.01 -28.88
CA GLY A 169 7.80 -3.78 -29.85
C GLY A 169 6.67 -3.00 -30.53
N PHE A 170 6.60 -1.66 -30.37
CA PHE A 170 5.58 -0.82 -30.99
C PHE A 170 6.00 -0.38 -32.39
N THR A 171 5.04 -0.35 -33.32
CA THR A 171 5.22 0.31 -34.62
C THR A 171 4.83 1.79 -34.58
N PRO A 172 5.18 2.62 -35.59
CA PRO A 172 4.78 4.02 -35.64
C PRO A 172 3.26 4.21 -35.60
N LEU A 173 2.50 3.28 -36.19
CA LEU A 173 1.03 3.32 -36.16
C LEU A 173 0.51 3.11 -34.72
N HIS A 174 1.11 2.22 -33.94
CA HIS A 174 0.74 2.05 -32.52
C HIS A 174 1.01 3.32 -31.70
N LEU A 175 2.19 3.92 -31.87
CA LEU A 175 2.55 5.16 -31.19
C LEU A 175 1.63 6.31 -31.59
N SER A 176 1.17 6.36 -32.85
CA SER A 176 0.19 7.37 -33.28
C SER A 176 -1.11 7.29 -32.47
N ILE A 177 -1.56 6.08 -32.14
CA ILE A 177 -2.76 5.86 -31.31
C ILE A 177 -2.47 6.19 -29.84
N PHE A 178 -1.30 5.77 -29.32
CA PHE A 178 -0.91 6.04 -27.93
C PHE A 178 -0.82 7.54 -27.63
N TYR A 179 -0.24 8.31 -28.57
CA TYR A 179 -0.12 9.76 -28.47
C TYR A 179 -1.30 10.54 -29.06
N ASP A 180 -2.35 9.85 -29.53
CA ASP A 180 -3.62 10.43 -30.01
C ASP A 180 -3.49 11.34 -31.26
N CYS A 181 -2.67 10.91 -32.21
CA CYS A 181 -2.30 11.63 -33.43
C CYS A 181 -3.10 11.15 -34.67
N ILE A 182 -4.36 11.57 -34.77
CA ILE A 182 -5.28 11.08 -35.80
C ILE A 182 -4.80 11.28 -37.25
N GLU A 183 -4.10 12.39 -37.52
CA GLU A 183 -3.61 12.70 -38.85
C GLU A 183 -2.47 11.76 -39.27
N ILE A 184 -1.59 11.40 -38.34
CA ILE A 184 -0.54 10.41 -38.58
C ILE A 184 -1.18 9.03 -38.79
N THR A 185 -2.21 8.69 -38.02
CA THR A 185 -2.98 7.46 -38.24
C THR A 185 -3.60 7.40 -39.62
N ARG A 186 -4.15 8.50 -40.15
CA ARG A 186 -4.68 8.55 -41.52
C ARG A 186 -3.60 8.32 -42.57
N LEU A 187 -2.42 8.90 -42.39
CA LEU A 187 -1.31 8.79 -43.34
C LEU A 187 -0.64 7.41 -43.30
N LEU A 188 -0.66 6.73 -42.16
CA LEU A 188 -0.01 5.43 -41.97
C LEU A 188 -0.96 4.22 -42.08
N ALA A 189 -2.28 4.45 -42.13
CA ALA A 189 -3.27 3.39 -42.19
C ALA A 189 -3.30 2.71 -43.56
N ASP A 190 -2.74 1.50 -43.62
CA ASP A 190 -2.74 0.60 -44.77
C ASP A 190 -3.17 -0.81 -44.31
N PRO A 191 -3.82 -1.65 -45.13
CA PRO A 191 -4.24 -2.98 -44.72
C PRO A 191 -3.14 -3.83 -44.06
N ARG A 192 -1.86 -3.69 -44.47
CA ARG A 192 -0.75 -4.41 -43.85
C ARG A 192 -0.36 -3.83 -42.49
N THR A 193 -0.30 -2.50 -42.36
CA THR A 193 0.10 -1.84 -41.10
C THR A 193 -0.95 -2.00 -40.01
N ILE A 194 -2.24 -2.05 -40.39
CA ILE A 194 -3.37 -2.20 -39.47
C ILE A 194 -3.39 -3.59 -38.81
N ILE A 195 -3.01 -4.64 -39.54
CA ILE A 195 -3.04 -6.03 -39.07
C ILE A 195 -1.73 -6.51 -38.44
N HIS A 196 -0.63 -5.79 -38.64
CA HIS A 196 0.67 -6.13 -38.06
C HIS A 196 0.66 -6.00 -36.54
N LYS A 197 1.09 -7.06 -35.84
CA LYS A 197 0.98 -7.17 -34.37
C LYS A 197 2.13 -6.55 -33.59
N GLY A 198 3.25 -6.23 -34.24
CA GLY A 198 4.44 -5.80 -33.52
C GLY A 198 4.99 -6.89 -32.58
N GLY A 199 5.97 -6.52 -31.77
CA GLY A 199 6.46 -7.28 -30.62
C GLY A 199 5.54 -7.22 -29.40
N VAL A 200 4.52 -6.34 -29.42
CA VAL A 200 3.49 -6.23 -28.38
C VAL A 200 2.41 -7.31 -28.51
N GLY A 201 2.37 -8.04 -29.64
CA GLY A 201 1.42 -9.12 -29.88
C GLY A 201 -0.02 -8.67 -30.17
N LEU A 202 -0.25 -7.36 -30.27
CA LEU A 202 -1.53 -6.72 -30.57
C LEU A 202 -1.38 -5.90 -31.85
N SER A 203 -2.32 -6.02 -32.80
CA SER A 203 -2.28 -5.11 -33.96
C SER A 203 -2.69 -3.68 -33.60
N ALA A 204 -2.36 -2.72 -34.46
CA ALA A 204 -2.76 -1.33 -34.22
C ALA A 204 -4.28 -1.18 -34.06
N LEU A 205 -5.07 -1.99 -34.79
CA LEU A 205 -6.52 -2.05 -34.64
C LEU A 205 -6.94 -2.60 -33.26
N HIS A 206 -6.31 -3.66 -32.78
CA HIS A 206 -6.52 -4.17 -31.42
C HIS A 206 -6.21 -3.08 -30.39
N TYR A 207 -5.07 -2.41 -30.55
CA TYR A 207 -4.60 -1.38 -29.64
C TYR A 207 -5.55 -0.17 -29.59
N GLY A 208 -6.00 0.33 -30.75
CA GLY A 208 -6.97 1.43 -30.84
C GLY A 208 -8.31 1.09 -30.20
N CYS A 209 -8.80 -0.14 -30.40
CA CYS A 209 -10.04 -0.58 -29.77
C CYS A 209 -9.89 -0.74 -28.25
N ALA A 210 -8.78 -1.35 -27.80
CA ALA A 210 -8.48 -1.53 -26.39
C ALA A 210 -8.32 -0.21 -25.63
N LYS A 211 -7.74 0.82 -26.27
CA LYS A 211 -7.58 2.18 -25.70
C LYS A 211 -8.84 3.05 -25.80
N GLY A 212 -9.93 2.56 -26.41
CA GLY A 212 -11.18 3.31 -26.55
C GLY A 212 -11.10 4.49 -27.52
N LYS A 213 -10.21 4.43 -28.52
CA LYS A 213 -9.97 5.53 -29.48
C LYS A 213 -10.76 5.35 -30.78
N TRP A 214 -12.10 5.44 -30.71
CA TRP A 214 -12.98 5.21 -31.86
C TRP A 214 -12.62 6.02 -33.11
N SER A 215 -12.20 7.28 -33.00
CA SER A 215 -11.81 8.09 -34.17
C SER A 215 -10.67 7.46 -34.97
N HIS A 216 -9.67 6.89 -34.27
CA HIS A 216 -8.53 6.21 -34.88
C HIS A 216 -8.97 4.89 -35.51
N VAL A 217 -9.82 4.13 -34.79
CA VAL A 217 -10.42 2.89 -35.28
C VAL A 217 -11.22 3.13 -36.56
N ASN A 218 -12.08 4.15 -36.58
CA ASN A 218 -12.88 4.52 -37.74
C ASN A 218 -12.01 4.90 -38.94
N VAL A 219 -10.92 5.64 -38.73
CA VAL A 219 -9.95 5.95 -39.79
C VAL A 219 -9.33 4.67 -40.37
N MET A 220 -8.83 3.77 -39.50
CA MET A 220 -8.22 2.52 -39.95
C MET A 220 -9.22 1.62 -40.69
N LEU A 221 -10.46 1.53 -40.22
CA LEU A 221 -11.51 0.73 -40.85
C LEU A 221 -11.93 1.30 -42.21
N ASN A 222 -12.03 2.62 -42.34
CA ASN A 222 -12.32 3.28 -43.62
C ASN A 222 -11.17 3.12 -44.61
N ALA A 223 -9.91 3.18 -44.15
CA ALA A 223 -8.75 2.90 -45.00
C ALA A 223 -8.72 1.43 -45.48
N ALA A 224 -9.17 0.48 -44.65
CA ALA A 224 -9.27 -0.94 -45.01
C ALA A 224 -10.45 -1.27 -45.95
N ALA A 225 -11.44 -0.37 -46.09
CA ALA A 225 -12.63 -0.57 -46.91
C ALA A 225 -12.37 -0.70 -48.43
N LEU A 226 -11.15 -0.36 -48.88
CA LEU A 226 -10.73 -0.48 -50.29
C LEU A 226 -10.42 -1.93 -50.74
N GLY A 227 -10.61 -2.94 -49.89
CA GLY A 227 -10.56 -4.36 -50.32
C GLY A 227 -10.37 -5.42 -49.24
N SER A 228 -10.19 -5.05 -47.96
CA SER A 228 -9.68 -5.97 -46.92
C SER A 228 -10.30 -5.75 -45.53
N ALA A 229 -11.35 -4.92 -45.40
CA ALA A 229 -11.97 -4.60 -44.11
C ALA A 229 -12.42 -5.85 -43.32
N ASN A 230 -12.95 -6.87 -44.02
CA ASN A 230 -13.36 -8.13 -43.37
C ASN A 230 -12.17 -8.90 -42.78
N THR A 231 -11.03 -8.92 -43.47
CA THR A 231 -9.81 -9.57 -42.96
C THR A 231 -9.18 -8.81 -41.80
N ALA A 232 -9.26 -7.48 -41.78
CA ALA A 232 -8.72 -6.67 -40.69
C ALA A 232 -9.52 -6.85 -39.38
N ILE A 233 -10.85 -6.87 -39.46
CA ILE A 233 -11.74 -7.02 -38.30
C ILE A 233 -11.70 -8.44 -37.73
N ALA A 234 -11.47 -9.45 -38.59
CA ALA A 234 -11.30 -10.85 -38.18
C ALA A 234 -9.88 -11.17 -37.70
N THR A 235 -8.96 -10.20 -37.63
CA THR A 235 -7.64 -10.45 -37.06
C THR A 235 -7.74 -10.84 -35.59
N VAL A 236 -6.85 -11.74 -35.20
CA VAL A 236 -6.74 -12.23 -33.82
C VAL A 236 -5.42 -11.78 -33.23
N ASP A 237 -5.33 -11.57 -31.92
CA ASP A 237 -4.08 -11.30 -31.20
C ASP A 237 -3.24 -12.58 -31.01
N GLU A 238 -2.15 -12.51 -30.25
CA GLU A 238 -1.33 -13.70 -29.91
C GLU A 238 -2.07 -14.76 -29.09
N ILE A 239 -3.11 -14.39 -28.34
CA ILE A 239 -3.93 -15.31 -27.54
C ILE A 239 -5.09 -15.88 -28.39
N GLY A 240 -5.22 -15.43 -29.65
CA GLY A 240 -6.27 -15.85 -30.56
C GLY A 240 -7.57 -15.07 -30.39
N ARG A 241 -7.60 -14.00 -29.59
CA ARG A 241 -8.79 -13.16 -29.40
C ARG A 241 -8.97 -12.23 -30.59
N THR A 242 -10.19 -12.09 -31.08
CA THR A 242 -10.51 -11.08 -32.09
C THR A 242 -10.34 -9.66 -31.56
N VAL A 243 -10.28 -8.67 -32.46
CA VAL A 243 -10.29 -7.24 -32.12
C VAL A 243 -11.43 -6.90 -31.15
N LEU A 244 -12.63 -7.43 -31.38
CA LEU A 244 -13.79 -7.23 -30.51
C LEU A 244 -13.56 -7.80 -29.10
N ALA A 245 -13.10 -9.05 -29.00
CA ALA A 245 -12.86 -9.70 -27.72
C ALA A 245 -11.74 -9.00 -26.91
N SER A 246 -10.67 -8.54 -27.59
CA SER A 246 -9.60 -7.76 -26.96
C SER A 246 -10.09 -6.39 -26.47
N ALA A 247 -10.93 -5.71 -27.26
CA ALA A 247 -11.54 -4.44 -26.90
C ALA A 247 -12.43 -4.56 -25.66
N ILE A 248 -13.24 -5.62 -25.56
CA ILE A 248 -14.10 -5.88 -24.42
C ILE A 248 -13.28 -6.04 -23.14
N CYS A 249 -12.20 -6.84 -23.17
CA CYS A 249 -11.30 -7.03 -22.03
C CYS A 249 -10.70 -5.72 -21.51
N ALA A 250 -10.38 -4.78 -22.40
CA ALA A 250 -9.75 -3.50 -22.05
C ALA A 250 -10.74 -2.34 -21.83
N SER A 251 -12.03 -2.54 -22.12
CA SER A 251 -13.03 -1.46 -22.20
C SER A 251 -13.28 -0.69 -20.89
N PHE A 252 -12.87 -1.22 -19.73
CA PHE A 252 -12.98 -0.59 -18.40
C PHE A 252 -11.72 0.19 -18.00
N ALA A 253 -10.60 -0.07 -18.66
CA ALA A 253 -9.32 0.54 -18.32
C ALA A 253 -9.17 1.96 -18.91
N TYR A 254 -9.96 2.30 -19.93
CA TYR A 254 -9.83 3.56 -20.68
C TYR A 254 -11.18 4.23 -20.94
N ALA A 255 -11.24 5.55 -20.76
CA ALA A 255 -12.40 6.35 -21.10
C ALA A 255 -12.74 6.21 -22.59
N GLY A 256 -14.00 5.90 -22.92
CA GLY A 256 -14.45 5.66 -24.29
C GLY A 256 -14.34 4.21 -24.80
N GLY A 257 -13.77 3.29 -24.00
CA GLY A 257 -13.68 1.87 -24.35
C GLY A 257 -15.03 1.22 -24.61
N LYS A 258 -16.01 1.46 -23.72
CA LYS A 258 -17.39 0.96 -23.87
C LYS A 258 -18.09 1.46 -25.14
N ASP A 259 -17.99 2.75 -25.45
CA ASP A 259 -18.57 3.34 -26.68
C ASP A 259 -17.91 2.76 -27.93
N THR A 260 -16.58 2.59 -27.92
CA THR A 260 -15.82 1.96 -29.00
C THR A 260 -16.29 0.53 -29.26
N VAL A 261 -16.51 -0.27 -28.20
CA VAL A 261 -17.06 -1.63 -28.32
C VAL A 261 -18.47 -1.62 -28.91
N LEU A 262 -19.38 -0.79 -28.39
CA LEU A 262 -20.76 -0.73 -28.88
C LEU A 262 -20.84 -0.31 -30.36
N ARG A 263 -20.03 0.66 -30.76
CA ARG A 263 -19.92 1.07 -32.18
C ARG A 263 -19.35 -0.02 -33.05
N MET A 264 -18.35 -0.77 -32.56
CA MET A 264 -17.80 -1.92 -33.27
C MET A 264 -18.85 -3.02 -33.46
N VAL A 265 -19.65 -3.32 -32.42
CA VAL A 265 -20.75 -4.30 -32.51
C VAL A 265 -21.81 -3.84 -33.52
N GLY A 266 -22.18 -2.55 -33.49
CA GLY A 266 -23.09 -1.98 -34.49
C GLY A 266 -22.58 -2.12 -35.92
N LEU A 267 -21.30 -1.84 -36.15
CA LEU A 267 -20.66 -2.01 -37.45
C LEU A 267 -20.63 -3.48 -37.89
N LEU A 268 -20.33 -4.41 -36.98
CA LEU A 268 -20.31 -5.85 -37.27
C LEU A 268 -21.69 -6.36 -37.67
N HIS A 269 -22.76 -5.87 -37.03
CA HIS A 269 -24.14 -6.17 -37.43
C HIS A 269 -24.47 -5.59 -38.80
N GLU A 270 -24.13 -4.32 -39.06
CA GLU A 270 -24.34 -3.67 -40.36
C GLU A 270 -23.64 -4.43 -41.51
N LYS A 271 -22.40 -4.86 -41.27
CA LYS A 271 -21.58 -5.60 -42.25
C LYS A 271 -21.89 -7.10 -42.31
N LYS A 272 -22.90 -7.59 -41.57
CA LYS A 272 -23.28 -9.01 -41.47
C LYS A 272 -22.10 -9.93 -41.11
N ALA A 273 -21.18 -9.45 -40.28
CA ALA A 273 -19.97 -10.16 -39.86
C ALA A 273 -20.18 -10.92 -38.52
N SER A 274 -21.27 -11.68 -38.42
CA SER A 274 -21.63 -12.44 -37.20
C SER A 274 -20.55 -13.44 -36.77
N HIS A 275 -19.81 -14.00 -37.75
CA HIS A 275 -18.70 -14.93 -37.50
C HIS A 275 -17.58 -14.35 -36.61
N VAL A 276 -17.42 -13.02 -36.54
CA VAL A 276 -16.42 -12.36 -35.67
C VAL A 276 -16.90 -12.28 -34.22
N ILE A 277 -18.22 -12.15 -34.01
CA ILE A 277 -18.84 -12.09 -32.68
C ILE A 277 -18.74 -13.46 -31.98
N THR A 278 -18.96 -14.53 -32.75
CA THR A 278 -18.93 -15.91 -32.28
C THR A 278 -17.56 -16.58 -32.44
N ALA A 279 -16.54 -15.83 -32.85
CA ALA A 279 -15.19 -16.35 -32.98
C ALA A 279 -14.63 -16.78 -31.62
N ARG A 280 -14.01 -17.96 -31.59
CA ARG A 280 -13.41 -18.54 -30.38
C ARG A 280 -11.92 -18.20 -30.31
N ASP A 281 -11.47 -17.76 -29.15
CA ASP A 281 -10.05 -17.65 -28.86
C ASP A 281 -9.40 -19.02 -28.59
N ARG A 282 -8.10 -19.04 -28.25
CA ARG A 282 -7.37 -20.31 -27.96
C ARG A 282 -7.97 -21.07 -26.77
N ASP A 283 -8.64 -20.38 -25.85
CA ASP A 283 -9.32 -20.96 -24.69
C ASP A 283 -10.77 -21.36 -25.03
N GLY A 284 -11.18 -21.23 -26.30
CA GLY A 284 -12.54 -21.54 -26.74
C GLY A 284 -13.58 -20.49 -26.38
N ARG A 285 -13.17 -19.32 -25.86
CA ARG A 285 -14.09 -18.27 -25.40
C ARG A 285 -14.52 -17.38 -26.55
N ILE A 286 -15.81 -17.05 -26.58
CA ILE A 286 -16.39 -16.04 -27.48
C ILE A 286 -16.44 -14.66 -26.82
N ALA A 287 -16.70 -13.60 -27.61
CA ALA A 287 -16.79 -12.22 -27.12
C ALA A 287 -17.74 -12.07 -25.90
N LEU A 288 -18.83 -12.84 -25.87
CA LEU A 288 -19.80 -12.82 -24.77
C LEU A 288 -19.22 -13.31 -23.42
N HIS A 289 -18.26 -14.26 -23.42
CA HIS A 289 -17.57 -14.69 -22.19
C HIS A 289 -16.77 -13.54 -21.59
N HIS A 290 -16.03 -12.84 -22.45
CA HIS A 290 -15.23 -11.68 -22.05
C HIS A 290 -16.15 -10.56 -21.54
N ALA A 291 -17.29 -10.31 -22.18
CA ALA A 291 -18.28 -9.31 -21.76
C ALA A 291 -18.92 -9.66 -20.41
N ALA A 292 -19.23 -10.94 -20.19
CA ALA A 292 -19.79 -11.44 -18.94
C ALA A 292 -18.81 -11.27 -17.76
N LYS A 293 -17.50 -11.41 -18.00
CA LYS A 293 -16.46 -11.10 -17.00
C LYS A 293 -16.31 -9.60 -16.72
N ALA A 294 -16.62 -8.76 -17.70
CA ALA A 294 -16.20 -7.36 -17.76
C ALA A 294 -17.03 -6.36 -16.94
N ALA A 295 -18.26 -6.67 -16.52
CA ALA A 295 -19.16 -5.75 -15.79
C ALA A 295 -19.89 -4.67 -16.62
N SER A 296 -20.17 -4.90 -17.91
CA SER A 296 -20.97 -3.97 -18.73
C SER A 296 -22.28 -4.56 -19.25
N ARG A 297 -23.40 -4.02 -18.77
CA ARG A 297 -24.75 -4.40 -19.20
C ARG A 297 -24.99 -4.19 -20.70
N ASP A 298 -24.64 -3.02 -21.21
CA ASP A 298 -24.97 -2.64 -22.58
C ASP A 298 -24.21 -3.50 -23.60
N ILE A 299 -22.96 -3.87 -23.29
CA ILE A 299 -22.15 -4.74 -24.16
C ILE A 299 -22.74 -6.16 -24.15
N VAL A 300 -23.14 -6.66 -22.98
CA VAL A 300 -23.81 -7.97 -22.86
C VAL A 300 -25.12 -7.95 -23.65
N SER A 301 -25.97 -6.94 -23.45
CA SER A 301 -27.25 -6.77 -24.16
C SER A 301 -27.05 -6.74 -25.69
N ALA A 302 -26.03 -6.03 -26.16
CA ALA A 302 -25.72 -5.92 -27.60
C ALA A 302 -25.17 -7.22 -28.23
N LEU A 303 -24.58 -8.12 -27.42
CA LEU A 303 -23.96 -9.37 -27.89
C LEU A 303 -24.81 -10.62 -27.62
N CYS A 304 -25.84 -10.53 -26.79
CA CYS A 304 -26.61 -11.69 -26.38
C CYS A 304 -27.48 -12.25 -27.52
N SER A 305 -27.33 -13.54 -27.79
CA SER A 305 -28.25 -14.36 -28.56
C SER A 305 -28.58 -15.66 -27.79
N SER A 306 -29.70 -16.32 -28.11
CA SER A 306 -30.14 -17.56 -27.45
C SER A 306 -29.14 -18.70 -27.56
N GLU A 307 -28.41 -18.79 -28.67
CA GLU A 307 -27.40 -19.81 -28.91
C GLU A 307 -26.06 -19.47 -28.23
N ASP A 308 -25.67 -18.19 -28.20
CA ASP A 308 -24.35 -17.78 -27.68
C ASP A 308 -24.24 -17.92 -26.15
N VAL A 309 -25.35 -17.77 -25.41
CA VAL A 309 -25.37 -17.94 -23.95
C VAL A 309 -25.07 -19.37 -23.49
N LYS A 310 -25.22 -20.36 -24.38
CA LYS A 310 -24.94 -21.78 -24.13
C LYS A 310 -23.51 -22.21 -24.50
N CYS A 311 -22.75 -21.34 -25.17
CA CYS A 311 -21.39 -21.67 -25.57
C CYS A 311 -20.52 -21.95 -24.33
N GLN A 312 -19.80 -23.07 -24.34
CA GLN A 312 -18.83 -23.43 -23.31
C GLN A 312 -17.41 -23.21 -23.83
N ASP A 313 -16.54 -22.68 -22.97
CA ASP A 313 -15.10 -22.61 -23.24
C ASP A 313 -14.45 -24.00 -23.28
N THR A 314 -13.25 -24.13 -23.85
CA THR A 314 -12.61 -25.44 -24.03
C THR A 314 -11.89 -25.92 -22.78
N ILE A 315 -11.41 -25.00 -21.94
CA ILE A 315 -10.58 -25.31 -20.78
C ILE A 315 -11.43 -25.81 -19.61
N TRP A 316 -12.45 -25.04 -19.23
CA TRP A 316 -13.24 -25.27 -18.03
C TRP A 316 -14.67 -25.67 -18.34
N LYS A 317 -15.06 -25.74 -19.62
CA LYS A 317 -16.45 -25.91 -20.05
C LYS A 317 -17.38 -24.85 -19.43
N GLN A 318 -16.86 -23.66 -19.15
CA GLN A 318 -17.63 -22.59 -18.53
C GLN A 318 -18.41 -21.82 -19.59
N THR A 319 -19.65 -21.45 -19.26
CA THR A 319 -20.49 -20.57 -20.09
C THR A 319 -20.30 -19.09 -19.70
N PRO A 320 -20.79 -18.12 -20.48
CA PRO A 320 -20.79 -16.72 -20.07
C PRO A 320 -21.48 -16.50 -18.72
N LEU A 321 -22.52 -17.28 -18.42
CA LEU A 321 -23.21 -17.22 -17.13
C LEU A 321 -22.30 -17.60 -15.94
N HIS A 322 -21.44 -18.61 -16.12
CA HIS A 322 -20.43 -19.00 -15.12
C HIS A 322 -19.43 -17.85 -14.87
N GLN A 323 -18.97 -17.20 -15.94
CA GLN A 323 -18.05 -16.06 -15.86
C GLN A 323 -18.70 -14.87 -15.14
N ALA A 324 -19.94 -14.50 -15.49
CA ALA A 324 -20.66 -13.42 -14.81
C ALA A 324 -20.83 -13.68 -13.31
N ALA A 325 -21.18 -14.93 -12.95
CA ALA A 325 -21.38 -15.36 -11.57
C ALA A 325 -20.09 -15.37 -10.74
N ALA A 326 -18.97 -15.83 -11.29
CA ALA A 326 -17.67 -15.88 -10.60
C ALA A 326 -17.09 -14.46 -10.38
N PHE A 327 -17.14 -13.62 -11.41
CA PHE A 327 -16.57 -12.25 -11.36
C PHE A 327 -17.49 -11.22 -10.70
N GLY A 328 -18.75 -11.57 -10.37
CA GLY A 328 -19.67 -10.68 -9.67
C GLY A 328 -20.32 -9.61 -10.56
N ASN A 329 -20.47 -9.87 -11.86
CA ASN A 329 -21.06 -8.92 -12.80
C ASN A 329 -22.60 -8.92 -12.70
N LEU A 330 -23.14 -8.14 -11.76
CA LEU A 330 -24.59 -8.08 -11.52
C LEU A 330 -25.38 -7.62 -12.75
N SER A 331 -24.95 -6.55 -13.40
CA SER A 331 -25.71 -5.95 -14.50
C SER A 331 -25.68 -6.80 -15.77
N GLY A 332 -24.56 -7.48 -16.04
CA GLY A 332 -24.46 -8.46 -17.12
C GLY A 332 -25.19 -9.77 -16.81
N LEU A 333 -25.15 -10.21 -15.55
CA LEU A 333 -25.91 -11.37 -15.09
C LEU A 333 -27.42 -11.15 -15.24
N ASP A 334 -27.93 -9.97 -14.88
CA ASP A 334 -29.35 -9.60 -15.08
C ASP A 334 -29.78 -9.75 -16.54
N GLU A 335 -28.94 -9.28 -17.46
CA GLU A 335 -29.24 -9.29 -18.89
C GLU A 335 -29.13 -10.69 -19.49
N LEU A 336 -28.14 -11.49 -19.09
CA LEU A 336 -28.03 -12.90 -19.46
C LEU A 336 -29.24 -13.69 -18.95
N LEU A 337 -29.67 -13.46 -17.71
CA LEU A 337 -30.80 -14.15 -17.11
C LEU A 337 -32.14 -13.84 -17.79
N LYS A 338 -32.29 -12.76 -18.57
CA LYS A 338 -33.50 -12.53 -19.37
C LYS A 338 -33.64 -13.47 -20.57
N ILE A 339 -32.51 -13.93 -21.11
CA ILE A 339 -32.45 -14.65 -22.40
C ILE A 339 -32.18 -16.15 -22.19
N VAL A 340 -31.40 -16.50 -21.17
CA VAL A 340 -31.08 -17.87 -20.77
C VAL A 340 -32.36 -18.70 -20.59
N ASP A 341 -32.39 -19.95 -21.05
CA ASP A 341 -33.49 -20.89 -20.78
C ASP A 341 -33.14 -21.81 -19.59
N ARG A 342 -34.05 -22.72 -19.25
CA ARG A 342 -33.85 -23.69 -18.15
C ARG A 342 -32.60 -24.55 -18.38
N ASP A 343 -32.37 -25.00 -19.61
CA ASP A 343 -31.25 -25.88 -19.93
C ASP A 343 -29.91 -25.17 -19.77
N ALA A 344 -29.83 -23.89 -20.17
CA ALA A 344 -28.64 -23.07 -20.02
C ALA A 344 -28.27 -22.77 -18.55
N LEU A 345 -29.25 -22.66 -17.65
CA LEU A 345 -29.01 -22.52 -16.19
C LEU A 345 -28.36 -23.76 -15.57
N LEU A 346 -28.65 -24.94 -16.11
CA LEU A 346 -28.19 -26.23 -15.59
C LEU A 346 -26.90 -26.75 -16.23
N LEU A 347 -26.32 -25.99 -17.16
CA LEU A 347 -25.03 -26.33 -17.75
C LEU A 347 -23.95 -26.38 -16.67
N ARG A 348 -23.04 -27.34 -16.81
CA ARG A 348 -22.00 -27.65 -15.84
C ARG A 348 -20.62 -27.43 -16.42
N ASP A 349 -19.74 -26.88 -15.58
CA ASP A 349 -18.32 -26.75 -15.89
C ASP A 349 -17.59 -28.11 -15.80
N SER A 350 -16.27 -28.11 -15.99
CA SER A 350 -15.44 -29.31 -15.96
C SER A 350 -15.43 -30.03 -14.61
N ALA A 351 -15.74 -29.34 -13.51
CA ALA A 351 -15.86 -29.90 -12.16
C ALA A 351 -17.33 -30.21 -11.80
N SER A 352 -18.19 -30.34 -12.81
CA SER A 352 -19.64 -30.52 -12.67
C SER A 352 -20.36 -29.39 -11.92
N ARG A 353 -19.74 -28.20 -11.77
CA ARG A 353 -20.32 -27.06 -11.04
C ARG A 353 -21.24 -26.24 -11.94
N THR A 354 -22.30 -25.68 -11.35
CA THR A 354 -23.16 -24.68 -12.01
C THR A 354 -22.70 -23.26 -11.69
N ALA A 355 -23.24 -22.25 -12.38
CA ALA A 355 -22.95 -20.84 -12.10
C ALA A 355 -23.22 -20.43 -10.63
N LEU A 356 -24.20 -21.07 -9.98
CA LEU A 356 -24.51 -20.83 -8.56
C LEU A 356 -23.41 -21.32 -7.61
N HIS A 357 -22.72 -22.43 -7.95
CA HIS A 357 -21.58 -22.91 -7.18
C HIS A 357 -20.43 -21.91 -7.23
N LEU A 358 -20.12 -21.37 -8.42
CA LEU A 358 -19.06 -20.36 -8.57
C LEU A 358 -19.40 -19.04 -7.86
N ALA A 359 -20.67 -18.62 -7.89
CA ALA A 359 -21.10 -17.44 -7.12
C ALA A 359 -20.92 -17.65 -5.60
N ALA A 360 -21.21 -18.84 -5.09
CA ALA A 360 -21.02 -19.21 -3.68
C ALA A 360 -19.53 -19.32 -3.30
N GLU A 361 -18.70 -19.90 -4.17
CA GLU A 361 -17.26 -20.05 -3.97
C GLU A 361 -16.55 -18.69 -3.93
N CYS A 362 -16.93 -17.78 -4.84
CA CYS A 362 -16.36 -16.43 -4.94
C CYS A 362 -17.05 -15.38 -4.06
N GLY A 363 -17.93 -15.77 -3.12
CA GLY A 363 -18.51 -14.82 -2.16
C GLY A 363 -19.50 -13.81 -2.75
N ARG A 364 -20.10 -14.06 -3.92
CA ARG A 364 -20.90 -13.08 -4.67
C ARG A 364 -22.37 -13.05 -4.23
N ASN A 365 -22.62 -12.44 -3.06
CA ASN A 365 -23.94 -12.38 -2.41
C ASN A 365 -25.12 -12.00 -3.34
N GLU A 366 -25.01 -10.91 -4.09
CA GLU A 366 -26.09 -10.48 -4.99
C GLU A 366 -26.24 -11.37 -6.22
N CYS A 367 -25.15 -11.96 -6.75
CA CYS A 367 -25.25 -12.96 -7.82
C CYS A 367 -26.01 -14.21 -7.35
N ILE A 368 -25.77 -14.66 -6.12
CA ILE A 368 -26.50 -15.77 -5.50
C ILE A 368 -27.99 -15.43 -5.42
N ARG A 369 -28.36 -14.25 -4.91
CA ARG A 369 -29.76 -13.81 -4.83
C ARG A 369 -30.45 -13.79 -6.19
N MET A 370 -29.77 -13.24 -7.21
CA MET A 370 -30.31 -13.18 -8.57
C MET A 370 -30.50 -14.56 -9.20
N LEU A 371 -29.53 -15.48 -9.01
CA LEU A 371 -29.64 -16.85 -9.51
C LEU A 371 -30.72 -17.66 -8.78
N VAL A 372 -30.89 -17.46 -7.48
CA VAL A 372 -31.99 -18.05 -6.70
C VAL A 372 -33.34 -17.54 -7.21
N LYS A 373 -33.49 -16.22 -7.39
CA LYS A 373 -34.71 -15.62 -7.94
C LYS A 373 -35.02 -16.15 -9.35
N ALA A 374 -34.01 -16.21 -10.22
CA ALA A 374 -34.17 -16.76 -11.57
C ALA A 374 -34.52 -18.26 -11.55
N SER A 375 -34.07 -19.02 -10.55
CA SER A 375 -34.45 -20.41 -10.37
C SER A 375 -35.94 -20.58 -10.04
N GLU A 376 -36.51 -19.65 -9.28
CA GLU A 376 -37.94 -19.61 -8.94
C GLU A 376 -38.77 -19.18 -10.16
N GLU A 377 -38.39 -18.07 -10.82
CA GLU A 377 -39.08 -17.52 -11.98
C GLU A 377 -39.14 -18.50 -13.16
N LYS A 378 -38.09 -19.30 -13.36
CA LYS A 378 -38.00 -20.28 -14.45
C LYS A 378 -38.33 -21.71 -14.03
N ALA A 379 -38.91 -21.89 -12.84
CA ALA A 379 -39.31 -23.18 -12.30
C ALA A 379 -38.20 -24.26 -12.36
N CYS A 380 -36.98 -23.87 -11.98
CA CYS A 380 -35.77 -24.70 -12.03
C CYS A 380 -35.17 -24.95 -10.63
N PRO A 381 -35.89 -25.65 -9.72
CA PRO A 381 -35.39 -25.93 -8.37
C PRO A 381 -34.14 -26.81 -8.39
N GLN A 382 -33.93 -27.59 -9.46
CA GLN A 382 -32.75 -28.43 -9.63
C GLN A 382 -31.43 -27.64 -9.64
N LEU A 383 -31.46 -26.33 -9.88
CA LEU A 383 -30.26 -25.48 -9.80
C LEU A 383 -29.71 -25.40 -8.36
N LEU A 384 -30.60 -25.40 -7.37
CA LEU A 384 -30.26 -25.30 -5.94
C LEU A 384 -29.79 -26.65 -5.37
N ASP A 385 -30.23 -27.74 -6.00
CA ASP A 385 -29.95 -29.13 -5.61
C ASP A 385 -28.85 -29.77 -6.45
N ALA A 386 -28.27 -29.01 -7.40
CA ALA A 386 -27.15 -29.48 -8.19
C ALA A 386 -25.95 -29.74 -7.28
N VAL A 387 -25.27 -30.87 -7.50
CA VAL A 387 -24.02 -31.20 -6.80
C VAL A 387 -22.83 -31.14 -7.75
N ASP A 388 -21.68 -30.69 -7.28
CA ASP A 388 -20.41 -30.75 -8.01
C ASP A 388 -19.79 -32.17 -8.02
N GLU A 389 -18.59 -32.31 -8.58
CA GLU A 389 -17.85 -33.58 -8.59
C GLU A 389 -17.58 -34.15 -7.19
N ASP A 390 -17.48 -33.32 -6.15
CA ASP A 390 -17.27 -33.71 -4.76
C ASP A 390 -18.58 -33.99 -4.01
N GLY A 391 -19.73 -33.86 -4.69
CA GLY A 391 -21.04 -34.04 -4.09
C GLY A 391 -21.48 -32.84 -3.25
N LEU A 392 -20.93 -31.66 -3.47
CA LEU A 392 -21.23 -30.45 -2.72
C LEU A 392 -22.37 -29.70 -3.36
N LEU A 393 -23.33 -29.26 -2.54
CA LEU A 393 -24.37 -28.33 -2.95
C LEU A 393 -23.81 -26.91 -2.90
N PRO A 394 -24.42 -25.95 -3.61
CA PRO A 394 -24.09 -24.53 -3.47
C PRO A 394 -24.23 -24.06 -2.01
N LEU A 395 -25.16 -24.64 -1.24
CA LEU A 395 -25.30 -24.39 0.19
C LEU A 395 -24.05 -24.80 0.99
N HIS A 396 -23.44 -25.95 0.67
CA HIS A 396 -22.22 -26.41 1.34
C HIS A 396 -21.05 -25.48 1.07
N ILE A 397 -20.91 -25.00 -0.17
CA ILE A 397 -19.86 -24.05 -0.56
C ILE A 397 -20.10 -22.69 0.10
N ALA A 398 -21.35 -22.19 0.11
CA ALA A 398 -21.72 -20.93 0.73
C ALA A 398 -21.50 -20.91 2.25
N ILE A 399 -21.63 -22.04 2.94
CA ILE A 399 -21.29 -22.17 4.37
C ILE A 399 -19.77 -22.19 4.57
N GLY A 400 -19.03 -22.77 3.62
CA GLY A 400 -17.58 -22.80 3.63
C GLY A 400 -16.90 -21.50 3.19
N CYS A 401 -17.63 -20.50 2.70
CA CYS A 401 -17.09 -19.22 2.25
C CYS A 401 -17.48 -18.10 3.22
N ASP A 402 -16.48 -17.45 3.85
CA ASP A 402 -16.69 -16.41 4.87
C ASP A 402 -17.20 -15.08 4.27
N GLU A 403 -17.05 -14.89 2.95
CA GLU A 403 -17.53 -13.70 2.25
C GLU A 403 -19.04 -13.75 1.97
N VAL A 404 -19.67 -14.93 2.09
CA VAL A 404 -21.12 -15.08 1.88
C VAL A 404 -21.89 -14.71 3.15
N GLU A 405 -22.77 -13.72 3.03
CA GLU A 405 -23.61 -13.23 4.11
C GLU A 405 -24.54 -14.32 4.67
N ASP A 406 -24.74 -14.29 5.98
CA ASP A 406 -25.57 -15.29 6.65
C ASP A 406 -27.02 -15.31 6.14
N ARG A 407 -27.55 -14.15 5.74
CA ARG A 407 -28.89 -14.02 5.14
C ARG A 407 -28.99 -14.70 3.79
N VAL A 408 -27.92 -14.67 2.99
CA VAL A 408 -27.89 -15.31 1.67
C VAL A 408 -27.82 -16.83 1.83
N VAL A 409 -27.02 -17.32 2.75
CA VAL A 409 -26.98 -18.76 3.08
C VAL A 409 -28.34 -19.25 3.61
N ALA A 410 -29.02 -18.44 4.42
CA ALA A 410 -30.37 -18.73 4.88
C ALA A 410 -31.40 -18.83 3.74
N SER A 411 -31.19 -18.09 2.63
CA SER A 411 -32.06 -18.16 1.45
C SER A 411 -31.86 -19.45 0.64
N LEU A 412 -30.65 -20.01 0.65
CA LEU A 412 -30.34 -21.30 0.00
C LEU A 412 -30.84 -22.50 0.82
N ALA A 413 -31.03 -22.33 2.13
CA ALA A 413 -31.39 -23.40 3.05
C ALA A 413 -32.87 -23.82 2.95
N SER A 414 -33.10 -25.10 2.69
CA SER A 414 -34.37 -25.81 2.92
C SER A 414 -34.16 -26.99 3.86
N LYS A 415 -35.24 -27.56 4.41
CA LYS A 415 -35.17 -28.72 5.31
C LYS A 415 -34.42 -29.88 4.65
N GLU A 416 -34.67 -30.11 3.36
CA GLU A 416 -34.08 -31.19 2.57
C GLU A 416 -32.60 -30.92 2.28
N ARG A 417 -32.24 -29.69 1.89
CA ARG A 417 -30.84 -29.32 1.56
C ARG A 417 -29.91 -29.32 2.77
N VAL A 418 -30.41 -28.90 3.94
CA VAL A 418 -29.63 -28.92 5.18
C VAL A 418 -29.32 -30.36 5.63
N GLN A 419 -30.17 -31.32 5.24
CA GLN A 419 -29.99 -32.75 5.54
C GLN A 419 -29.13 -33.50 4.53
N CYS A 420 -28.85 -32.91 3.36
CA CYS A 420 -28.05 -33.58 2.35
C CYS A 420 -26.61 -33.76 2.85
N SER A 421 -26.09 -34.98 2.72
CA SER A 421 -24.71 -35.31 3.08
C SER A 421 -23.79 -35.19 1.88
N ARG A 422 -22.60 -34.61 2.09
CA ARG A 422 -21.45 -34.67 1.18
C ARG A 422 -20.90 -36.11 1.12
N LYS A 423 -19.95 -36.38 0.20
CA LYS A 423 -19.27 -37.69 0.10
C LYS A 423 -18.55 -38.13 1.39
N ASP A 424 -18.12 -37.18 2.20
CA ASP A 424 -17.48 -37.39 3.52
C ASP A 424 -18.50 -37.66 4.66
N GLY A 425 -19.81 -37.65 4.35
CA GLY A 425 -20.89 -37.82 5.32
C GLY A 425 -21.26 -36.55 6.09
N GLN A 426 -20.56 -35.43 5.90
CA GLN A 426 -20.87 -34.17 6.56
C GLN A 426 -22.10 -33.50 5.92
N LYS A 427 -22.89 -32.83 6.75
CA LYS A 427 -24.10 -32.07 6.37
C LYS A 427 -23.84 -30.57 6.55
N ALA A 428 -24.73 -29.74 6.03
CA ALA A 428 -24.64 -28.27 6.14
C ALA A 428 -24.44 -27.77 7.59
N TYR A 429 -25.10 -28.38 8.57
CA TYR A 429 -24.93 -28.02 9.99
C TYR A 429 -23.52 -28.33 10.52
N HIS A 430 -22.96 -29.49 10.17
CA HIS A 430 -21.59 -29.87 10.56
C HIS A 430 -20.56 -28.86 10.05
N LEU A 431 -20.74 -28.38 8.82
CA LEU A 431 -19.92 -27.33 8.23
C LEU A 431 -20.06 -26.00 8.98
N ALA A 432 -21.29 -25.57 9.30
CA ALA A 432 -21.52 -24.34 10.04
C ALA A 432 -20.87 -24.34 11.44
N VAL A 433 -20.87 -25.49 12.11
CA VAL A 433 -20.16 -25.71 13.38
C VAL A 433 -18.64 -25.68 13.19
N SER A 434 -18.12 -26.37 12.17
CA SER A 434 -16.67 -26.41 11.89
C SER A 434 -16.08 -25.04 11.54
N ARG A 435 -16.89 -24.14 10.98
CA ARG A 435 -16.52 -22.77 10.57
C ARG A 435 -16.97 -21.69 11.55
N GLU A 436 -17.50 -22.08 12.71
CA GLU A 436 -17.89 -21.16 13.80
C GLU A 436 -18.95 -20.09 13.37
N ARG A 437 -19.82 -20.39 12.41
CA ARG A 437 -20.83 -19.44 11.90
C ARG A 437 -22.11 -19.43 12.74
N VAL A 438 -22.05 -18.74 13.88
CA VAL A 438 -23.11 -18.70 14.91
C VAL A 438 -24.49 -18.30 14.38
N THR A 439 -24.57 -17.28 13.53
CA THR A 439 -25.85 -16.80 12.98
C THR A 439 -26.54 -17.88 12.13
N ILE A 440 -25.78 -18.65 11.35
CA ILE A 440 -26.33 -19.77 10.55
C ILE A 440 -26.82 -20.89 11.44
N MET A 441 -26.07 -21.21 12.49
CA MET A 441 -26.50 -22.20 13.47
C MET A 441 -27.83 -21.79 14.11
N GLN A 442 -27.98 -20.52 14.51
CA GLN A 442 -29.23 -19.96 15.02
C GLN A 442 -30.38 -20.02 14.01
N ILE A 443 -30.11 -19.68 12.75
CA ILE A 443 -31.12 -19.71 11.68
C ILE A 443 -31.57 -21.15 11.40
N PHE A 444 -30.66 -22.11 11.36
CA PHE A 444 -31.03 -23.51 11.14
C PHE A 444 -31.86 -24.07 12.30
N LEU A 445 -31.48 -23.78 13.54
CA LEU A 445 -32.21 -24.21 14.73
C LEU A 445 -33.59 -23.55 14.84
N SER A 446 -33.68 -22.24 14.58
CA SER A 446 -34.95 -21.51 14.64
C SER A 446 -35.92 -21.87 13.52
N ARG A 447 -35.42 -22.10 12.29
CA ARG A 447 -36.25 -22.34 11.11
C ARG A 447 -36.63 -23.81 10.92
N PHE A 448 -35.77 -24.75 11.33
CA PHE A 448 -35.96 -26.19 11.06
C PHE A 448 -36.02 -27.05 12.34
N GLY A 449 -35.83 -26.47 13.52
CA GLY A 449 -35.95 -27.15 14.82
C GLY A 449 -34.82 -28.15 15.11
N GLY A 450 -34.92 -28.82 16.28
CA GLY A 450 -33.98 -29.85 16.72
C GLY A 450 -33.94 -31.11 15.83
N ASP A 451 -34.92 -31.29 14.94
CA ASP A 451 -34.93 -32.38 13.97
C ASP A 451 -33.80 -32.27 12.94
N ALA A 452 -33.20 -31.09 12.78
CA ALA A 452 -31.98 -30.95 11.99
C ALA A 452 -30.81 -31.78 12.56
N LEU A 453 -30.88 -32.13 13.85
CA LEU A 453 -29.88 -32.82 14.65
C LEU A 453 -30.17 -34.31 14.89
N GLN A 454 -31.14 -34.96 14.21
CA GLN A 454 -31.51 -36.36 14.50
C GLN A 454 -30.36 -37.38 14.32
N ALA A 455 -29.57 -37.56 15.39
CA ALA A 455 -29.45 -38.74 16.24
C ALA A 455 -29.46 -40.15 15.62
N LYS A 456 -28.79 -40.36 14.47
CA LYS A 456 -28.13 -41.66 14.19
C LYS A 456 -26.61 -41.56 13.99
N ASP A 457 -26.06 -40.35 13.98
CA ASP A 457 -24.64 -40.11 13.70
C ASP A 457 -23.75 -40.05 14.97
N ASN A 458 -24.29 -40.39 16.15
CA ASN A 458 -23.54 -40.48 17.41
C ASN A 458 -22.35 -41.45 17.32
N VAL A 459 -22.38 -42.40 16.39
CA VAL A 459 -21.29 -43.38 16.19
C VAL A 459 -20.25 -42.90 15.16
N ARG A 460 -20.45 -41.79 14.42
CA ARG A 460 -19.46 -41.27 13.46
C ARG A 460 -18.86 -39.92 13.84
N ILE A 461 -19.60 -39.07 14.57
CA ILE A 461 -19.07 -37.80 15.12
C ILE A 461 -17.93 -38.07 16.12
N ALA A 462 -17.98 -39.21 16.83
CA ALA A 462 -16.93 -39.62 17.76
C ALA A 462 -15.63 -40.13 17.08
N HIS A 463 -15.68 -40.55 15.82
CA HIS A 463 -14.54 -41.20 15.14
C HIS A 463 -13.76 -40.30 14.17
N LEU A 464 -14.25 -39.11 13.82
CA LEU A 464 -13.63 -38.25 12.80
C LEU A 464 -12.81 -37.05 13.33
N CYS A 465 -12.84 -36.76 14.64
CA CYS A 465 -11.82 -35.91 15.29
C CYS A 465 -12.07 -35.84 16.80
N PRO A 466 -11.17 -36.36 17.67
CA PRO A 466 -11.18 -36.05 19.10
C PRO A 466 -11.18 -34.53 19.38
N TRP A 467 -10.70 -33.74 18.42
CA TRP A 467 -10.63 -32.28 18.46
C TRP A 467 -11.98 -31.55 18.44
N ILE A 468 -13.04 -32.10 17.82
CA ILE A 468 -14.37 -31.43 17.75
C ILE A 468 -15.18 -31.66 19.03
N CYS A 469 -15.13 -32.86 19.62
CA CYS A 469 -15.74 -33.14 20.92
C CYS A 469 -15.01 -32.36 22.04
N VAL A 470 -13.68 -32.24 21.96
CA VAL A 470 -12.89 -31.40 22.86
C VAL A 470 -13.18 -29.92 22.64
N ARG A 471 -13.45 -29.42 21.42
CA ARG A 471 -13.86 -28.01 21.22
C ARG A 471 -15.30 -27.73 21.66
N LEU A 472 -16.24 -28.66 21.51
CA LEU A 472 -17.60 -28.52 22.08
C LEU A 472 -17.58 -28.54 23.62
N TYR A 473 -16.71 -29.37 24.21
CA TYR A 473 -16.48 -29.43 25.66
C TYR A 473 -15.61 -28.26 26.19
N LEU A 474 -14.71 -27.70 25.39
CA LEU A 474 -13.90 -26.51 25.76
C LEU A 474 -14.61 -25.19 25.43
N CYS A 475 -15.62 -25.19 24.55
CA CYS A 475 -16.47 -24.03 24.30
C CYS A 475 -17.15 -23.56 25.59
N THR A 476 -17.44 -24.45 26.55
CA THR A 476 -18.04 -24.06 27.84
C THR A 476 -17.12 -23.21 28.72
N GLU A 477 -15.80 -23.22 28.51
CA GLU A 477 -14.84 -22.45 29.32
C GLU A 477 -14.13 -21.31 28.58
N GLY A 478 -14.26 -21.18 27.25
CA GLY A 478 -13.61 -20.09 26.52
C GLY A 478 -14.21 -19.68 25.17
N GLY A 479 -15.38 -20.21 24.78
CA GLY A 479 -16.01 -19.93 23.48
C GLY A 479 -16.99 -18.76 23.51
N HIS A 480 -17.30 -18.22 22.32
CA HIS A 480 -18.30 -17.16 22.09
C HIS A 480 -19.56 -17.39 22.95
N PRO A 481 -19.94 -16.46 23.86
CA PRO A 481 -20.94 -16.70 24.91
C PRO A 481 -22.28 -17.29 24.42
N MET A 482 -22.64 -16.97 23.18
CA MET A 482 -23.84 -17.43 22.50
C MET A 482 -23.83 -18.94 22.18
N ILE A 483 -22.69 -19.53 21.82
CA ILE A 483 -22.57 -20.97 21.53
C ILE A 483 -22.73 -21.77 22.83
N CYS A 484 -22.15 -21.26 23.92
CA CYS A 484 -22.25 -21.86 25.24
C CYS A 484 -23.67 -21.72 25.83
N ALA A 485 -24.39 -20.66 25.47
CA ALA A 485 -25.79 -20.46 25.82
C ALA A 485 -26.72 -21.37 25.00
N LEU A 486 -26.45 -21.57 23.71
CA LEU A 486 -27.19 -22.49 22.82
C LEU A 486 -26.98 -23.96 23.19
N ALA A 487 -25.75 -24.37 23.51
CA ALA A 487 -25.45 -25.72 23.99
C ALA A 487 -26.10 -26.01 25.35
N ARG A 488 -26.21 -25.00 26.24
CA ARG A 488 -26.94 -25.08 27.51
C ARG A 488 -28.47 -25.06 27.33
N ALA A 489 -28.98 -24.35 26.33
CA ALA A 489 -30.42 -24.32 26.01
C ALA A 489 -30.90 -25.58 25.29
N LEU A 490 -30.00 -26.28 24.59
CA LEU A 490 -30.24 -27.57 23.93
C LEU A 490 -29.90 -28.75 24.85
N GLU A 491 -29.88 -28.57 26.18
CA GLU A 491 -29.75 -29.66 27.13
C GLU A 491 -30.70 -30.79 26.75
N VAL A 492 -30.05 -31.84 26.25
CA VAL A 492 -30.51 -33.21 26.18
C VAL A 492 -31.38 -33.47 27.40
N THR A 493 -32.68 -33.61 27.15
CA THR A 493 -33.61 -34.17 28.12
C THR A 493 -33.23 -35.63 28.35
N ASP A 494 -32.19 -35.86 29.14
CA ASP A 494 -31.93 -37.13 29.78
C ASP A 494 -31.75 -36.88 31.28
N PRO A 495 -32.81 -37.09 32.09
CA PRO A 495 -32.81 -36.83 33.52
C PRO A 495 -31.81 -37.65 34.35
N GLU A 496 -31.10 -38.62 33.76
CA GLU A 496 -30.26 -39.55 34.52
C GLU A 496 -28.78 -39.13 34.68
N ALA A 497 -28.28 -38.14 33.94
CA ALA A 497 -26.86 -37.76 34.03
C ALA A 497 -26.49 -36.89 35.25
N GLY A 498 -27.48 -36.40 36.01
CA GLY A 498 -27.29 -35.51 37.18
C GLY A 498 -27.04 -36.22 38.52
N LEU A 499 -26.95 -37.55 38.55
CA LEU A 499 -26.95 -38.32 39.81
C LEU A 499 -25.56 -38.61 40.41
N ILE A 500 -24.47 -38.07 39.85
CA ILE A 500 -23.13 -38.30 40.38
C ILE A 500 -22.38 -36.97 40.44
N LEU A 501 -22.62 -36.17 41.49
CA LEU A 501 -21.62 -35.42 42.28
C LEU A 501 -22.28 -34.34 43.17
N LYS A 502 -22.63 -34.77 44.40
CA LYS A 502 -22.59 -34.03 45.68
C LYS A 502 -23.50 -32.82 45.94
N GLY A 503 -24.72 -33.16 46.39
CA GLY A 503 -25.44 -32.63 47.56
C GLY A 503 -25.03 -31.32 48.23
N ARG A 504 -25.79 -30.25 47.95
CA ARG A 504 -26.13 -29.21 48.94
C ARG A 504 -27.59 -28.76 48.74
N PRO A 505 -28.38 -28.53 49.81
CA PRO A 505 -29.73 -28.01 49.68
C PRO A 505 -29.74 -26.51 49.33
N ILE A 506 -30.72 -26.11 48.51
CA ILE A 506 -31.01 -24.72 48.13
C ILE A 506 -31.37 -23.91 49.37
N THR A 507 -30.74 -22.75 49.56
CA THR A 507 -30.97 -21.90 50.74
C THR A 507 -31.97 -20.78 50.44
N ALA A 508 -32.57 -20.20 51.49
CA ALA A 508 -33.53 -19.10 51.36
C ALA A 508 -32.95 -17.87 50.63
N ALA A 509 -31.62 -17.66 50.71
CA ALA A 509 -30.93 -16.60 49.98
C ALA A 509 -30.97 -16.80 48.45
N ASP A 510 -30.98 -18.04 47.97
CA ASP A 510 -31.07 -18.37 46.53
C ASP A 510 -32.48 -18.09 45.98
N GLN A 511 -33.51 -18.20 46.83
CA GLN A 511 -34.89 -17.84 46.48
C GLN A 511 -35.12 -16.33 46.48
N GLU A 512 -34.44 -15.61 47.38
CA GLU A 512 -34.53 -14.16 47.50
C GLU A 512 -33.85 -13.44 46.31
N LEU A 513 -32.71 -13.96 45.85
CA LEU A 513 -32.02 -13.47 44.65
C LEU A 513 -32.82 -13.69 43.35
N LYS A 514 -33.63 -14.76 43.30
CA LYS A 514 -34.54 -15.04 42.19
C LYS A 514 -35.68 -14.02 42.14
N LYS A 515 -36.28 -13.74 43.30
CA LYS A 515 -37.37 -12.76 43.44
C LYS A 515 -36.91 -11.33 43.10
N GLU A 516 -35.69 -10.97 43.50
CA GLU A 516 -35.10 -9.65 43.20
C GLU A 516 -34.82 -9.44 41.69
N ARG A 517 -34.52 -10.52 40.97
CA ARG A 517 -34.34 -10.50 39.50
C ARG A 517 -35.66 -10.40 38.76
N GLU A 518 -36.70 -11.06 39.25
CA GLU A 518 -38.06 -11.00 38.69
C GLU A 518 -38.67 -9.60 38.89
N ASP A 519 -38.48 -8.97 40.06
CA ASP A 519 -38.96 -7.60 40.33
C ASP A 519 -38.24 -6.53 39.49
N LYS A 520 -36.94 -6.71 39.20
CA LYS A 520 -36.20 -5.81 38.28
C LYS A 520 -36.69 -5.93 36.83
N ALA A 521 -36.98 -7.14 36.37
CA ALA A 521 -37.51 -7.37 35.02
C ALA A 521 -38.90 -6.73 34.85
N PHE A 522 -39.76 -6.87 35.85
CA PHE A 522 -41.10 -6.27 35.85
C PHE A 522 -41.07 -4.73 35.83
N ARG A 523 -40.12 -4.11 36.53
CA ARG A 523 -39.98 -2.65 36.59
C ARG A 523 -39.47 -2.02 35.29
N ILE A 524 -38.63 -2.74 34.55
CA ILE A 524 -38.14 -2.32 33.22
C ILE A 524 -39.24 -2.41 32.16
N GLN A 525 -40.08 -3.44 32.25
CA GLN A 525 -41.21 -3.62 31.34
C GLN A 525 -42.26 -2.51 31.49
N LYS A 526 -42.55 -2.10 32.72
CA LYS A 526 -43.47 -0.99 33.01
C LYS A 526 -42.97 0.37 32.51
N LEU A 527 -41.66 0.62 32.54
CA LEU A 527 -41.04 1.86 32.04
C LEU A 527 -41.05 1.95 30.50
N LEU A 528 -41.11 0.81 29.80
CA LEU A 528 -41.24 0.75 28.34
C LEU A 528 -42.67 0.98 27.86
N GLU A 529 -43.67 0.71 28.71
CA GLU A 529 -45.10 0.86 28.39
C GLU A 529 -45.63 2.29 28.62
N GLU A 530 -44.95 3.12 29.42
CA GLU A 530 -45.38 4.49 29.79
C GLU A 530 -44.78 5.63 28.94
N ALA A 531 -44.01 5.33 27.88
CA ALA A 531 -43.40 6.34 27.02
C ALA A 531 -44.39 6.91 25.96
N PRO A 532 -44.61 8.24 25.87
CA PRO A 532 -45.57 8.82 24.95
C PRO A 532 -45.08 8.77 23.50
N VAL A 533 -45.95 8.35 22.59
CA VAL A 533 -45.72 8.29 21.13
C VAL A 533 -46.36 9.49 20.43
N SER A 534 -45.56 10.36 19.78
CA SER A 534 -45.88 11.06 18.51
C SER A 534 -44.70 11.95 18.04
N PRO A 535 -44.68 12.50 16.82
CA PRO A 535 -44.89 11.87 15.51
C PRO A 535 -43.66 12.10 14.59
N GLN A 536 -43.70 11.48 13.42
CA GLN A 536 -42.73 11.49 12.32
C GLN A 536 -41.92 12.80 12.12
N VAL A 537 -40.58 12.69 12.09
CA VAL A 537 -39.68 13.64 11.40
C VAL A 537 -38.57 12.85 10.70
N GLU A 538 -38.56 12.93 9.37
CA GLU A 538 -37.45 12.53 8.51
C GLU A 538 -36.28 13.53 8.67
N ALA A 539 -35.10 13.03 9.08
CA ALA A 539 -33.74 13.51 8.75
C ALA A 539 -32.77 13.10 9.88
N GLY A 540 -31.53 12.80 9.51
CA GLY A 540 -30.58 12.05 10.33
C GLY A 540 -30.27 12.67 11.70
N PHE A 541 -30.52 11.87 12.74
CA PHE A 541 -29.91 12.05 14.05
C PHE A 541 -29.17 10.75 14.41
N VAL A 542 -27.84 10.81 14.43
CA VAL A 542 -27.01 9.83 15.13
C VAL A 542 -26.46 10.53 16.36
N VAL A 543 -27.11 10.32 17.51
CA VAL A 543 -26.50 10.60 18.82
C VAL A 543 -25.93 9.29 19.33
N VAL A 544 -24.61 9.15 19.34
CA VAL A 544 -23.94 8.13 20.16
C VAL A 544 -23.64 8.77 21.52
N PRO A 545 -24.14 8.25 22.65
CA PRO A 545 -23.84 8.80 23.96
C PRO A 545 -22.35 8.62 24.29
N SER A 546 -21.64 9.74 24.46
CA SER A 546 -20.20 9.80 24.75
C SER A 546 -19.82 9.47 26.21
N TRP A 547 -20.78 9.20 27.10
CA TRP A 547 -20.50 8.97 28.53
C TRP A 547 -19.96 7.57 28.88
N LEU A 548 -19.67 6.70 27.89
CA LEU A 548 -19.24 5.31 28.17
C LEU A 548 -17.74 5.00 27.98
N ARG A 549 -16.89 5.98 27.64
CA ARG A 549 -15.43 5.74 27.58
C ARG A 549 -14.69 6.84 28.34
N LYS A 550 -14.18 6.49 29.52
CA LYS A 550 -13.21 7.33 30.21
C LYS A 550 -11.94 7.44 29.35
N PRO A 551 -11.26 8.61 29.31
CA PRO A 551 -9.95 8.71 28.69
C PRO A 551 -9.02 7.70 29.35
N LYS A 552 -8.35 6.88 28.54
CA LYS A 552 -7.40 5.90 29.07
C LYS A 552 -6.24 6.64 29.71
N THR A 553 -5.90 6.28 30.93
CA THR A 553 -4.66 6.78 31.53
C THR A 553 -3.45 6.29 30.72
N GLU A 554 -2.34 7.01 30.78
CA GLU A 554 -1.07 6.62 30.15
C GLU A 554 -0.64 5.19 30.54
N LYS A 555 -0.94 4.81 31.79
CA LYS A 555 -0.77 3.46 32.31
C LYS A 555 -1.64 2.43 31.57
N GLU A 556 -2.92 2.70 31.39
CA GLU A 556 -3.84 1.81 30.65
C GLU A 556 -3.46 1.68 29.16
N ILE A 557 -2.86 2.71 28.56
CA ILE A 557 -2.35 2.67 27.20
C ILE A 557 -1.16 1.70 27.11
N LEU A 558 -0.21 1.81 28.05
CA LEU A 558 0.96 0.93 28.13
C LEU A 558 0.59 -0.52 28.47
N GLU A 559 -0.43 -0.73 29.31
CA GLU A 559 -1.00 -2.04 29.63
C GLU A 559 -1.70 -2.64 28.42
N ALA A 560 -2.49 -1.86 27.67
CA ALA A 560 -3.09 -2.32 26.42
C ALA A 560 -2.02 -2.67 25.36
N GLY A 561 -0.90 -1.94 25.34
CA GLY A 561 0.25 -2.24 24.50
C GLY A 561 1.03 -3.51 24.87
N ALA A 562 0.73 -4.14 26.01
CA ALA A 562 1.32 -5.43 26.39
C ALA A 562 0.75 -6.58 25.54
N ALA A 563 -0.49 -6.46 25.06
CA ALA A 563 -1.14 -7.51 24.29
C ALA A 563 -0.75 -7.44 22.80
N ILE A 564 -0.01 -8.42 22.30
CA ILE A 564 0.34 -8.58 20.88
C ILE A 564 0.06 -10.02 20.48
N SER A 565 -0.63 -10.22 19.35
CA SER A 565 -0.87 -11.56 18.77
C SER A 565 -1.54 -12.55 19.73
N GLY A 566 -2.36 -12.07 20.67
CA GLY A 566 -2.99 -12.91 21.70
C GLY A 566 -2.08 -13.26 22.88
N HIS A 567 -0.83 -12.77 22.89
CA HIS A 567 0.12 -12.91 23.98
C HIS A 567 0.27 -11.61 24.77
N SER A 568 0.57 -11.72 26.06
CA SER A 568 0.76 -10.57 26.95
C SER A 568 2.23 -10.43 27.34
N PHE A 569 2.83 -9.28 27.03
CA PHE A 569 4.22 -8.91 27.29
C PHE A 569 4.26 -7.72 28.27
N PRO A 570 4.41 -7.96 29.58
CA PRO A 570 4.43 -6.88 30.56
C PRO A 570 5.66 -5.98 30.37
N LEU A 571 5.58 -4.75 30.89
CA LEU A 571 6.72 -3.84 30.93
C LEU A 571 7.87 -4.44 31.73
N TRP A 572 9.10 -4.16 31.29
CA TRP A 572 10.31 -4.48 32.02
C TRP A 572 10.39 -3.69 33.33
N GLN A 573 10.57 -4.36 34.46
CA GLN A 573 10.76 -3.71 35.76
C GLN A 573 12.24 -3.81 36.18
N GLU A 574 12.78 -2.82 36.90
CA GLU A 574 14.19 -2.86 37.32
C GLU A 574 14.52 -4.11 38.13
N LYS A 575 13.63 -4.58 39.02
CA LYS A 575 13.80 -5.85 39.74
C LYS A 575 13.92 -7.09 38.83
N ASP A 576 13.50 -7.01 37.56
CA ASP A 576 13.69 -8.09 36.59
C ASP A 576 15.16 -8.17 36.12
N SER A 577 15.97 -7.13 36.31
CA SER A 577 17.42 -7.19 36.00
C SER A 577 18.21 -8.03 36.98
N ASP A 578 17.65 -8.35 38.15
CA ASP A 578 18.27 -9.14 39.20
C ASP A 578 17.90 -10.63 39.12
N LEU A 579 17.36 -11.07 37.98
CA LEU A 579 16.97 -12.46 37.75
C LEU A 579 18.21 -13.34 37.56
N LEU A 580 18.69 -13.86 38.70
CA LEU A 580 19.80 -14.79 38.78
C LEU A 580 19.36 -16.24 38.60
N VAL A 581 20.29 -17.09 38.19
CA VAL A 581 20.11 -18.55 38.24
C VAL A 581 19.77 -18.97 39.66
N LYS A 582 18.57 -19.53 39.85
CA LYS A 582 18.22 -20.22 41.08
C LYS A 582 18.63 -21.68 40.92
N HIS A 583 19.69 -22.10 41.61
CA HIS A 583 19.99 -23.52 41.79
C HIS A 583 18.89 -24.11 42.68
N HIS A 584 17.79 -24.54 42.08
CA HIS A 584 16.70 -25.20 42.77
C HIS A 584 16.61 -26.65 42.32
N SER A 585 16.43 -27.54 43.28
CA SER A 585 16.19 -28.97 43.13
C SER A 585 14.80 -29.28 42.58
N ARG A 586 14.36 -28.60 41.51
CA ARG A 586 13.03 -28.79 40.91
C ARG A 586 13.10 -29.66 39.66
N SER A 587 12.23 -30.65 39.62
CA SER A 587 12.21 -31.77 38.68
C SER A 587 11.47 -31.50 37.36
N GLN A 588 11.00 -30.28 37.08
CA GLN A 588 10.11 -29.98 35.95
C GLN A 588 10.67 -28.87 35.04
N LEU A 589 10.78 -29.17 33.74
CA LEU A 589 11.22 -28.25 32.69
C LEU A 589 10.13 -27.20 32.38
N TYR A 590 10.55 -25.99 32.00
CA TYR A 590 9.65 -24.92 31.60
C TYR A 590 9.09 -25.15 30.19
N GLU A 591 7.78 -25.09 30.08
CA GLU A 591 7.06 -25.07 28.82
C GLU A 591 6.38 -23.72 28.65
N ASP A 592 6.50 -23.15 27.46
CA ASP A 592 5.84 -21.90 27.14
C ASP A 592 4.31 -22.09 27.21
N PRO A 593 3.57 -21.28 28.00
CA PRO A 593 2.11 -21.40 28.10
C PRO A 593 1.38 -21.23 26.77
N THR A 594 2.05 -20.63 25.78
CA THR A 594 1.53 -20.44 24.43
C THR A 594 1.62 -21.70 23.56
N GLY A 595 2.30 -22.74 24.03
CA GLY A 595 2.53 -23.99 23.33
C GLY A 595 3.63 -23.90 22.28
N ILE A 596 3.72 -24.93 21.44
CA ILE A 596 4.69 -25.02 20.36
C ILE A 596 4.38 -23.95 19.30
N PHE A 597 5.38 -23.10 18.99
CA PHE A 597 5.21 -22.03 18.02
C PHE A 597 4.86 -22.58 16.63
N SER A 598 3.86 -21.98 15.99
CA SER A 598 3.33 -22.43 14.70
C SER A 598 4.34 -22.31 13.57
N LEU A 599 4.29 -23.31 12.68
CA LEU A 599 4.88 -23.28 11.35
C LEU A 599 3.75 -23.32 10.33
N SER A 600 3.87 -22.56 9.25
CA SER A 600 2.90 -22.54 8.15
C SER A 600 2.87 -23.89 7.45
N THR A 601 1.76 -24.19 6.75
CA THR A 601 1.62 -25.44 5.98
C THR A 601 2.78 -25.62 5.01
N ARG A 602 3.18 -24.55 4.31
CA ARG A 602 4.34 -24.57 3.40
C ARG A 602 5.67 -24.83 4.12
N GLN A 603 5.91 -24.24 5.29
CA GLN A 603 7.13 -24.51 6.06
C GLN A 603 7.17 -25.97 6.52
N LYS A 604 6.03 -26.53 6.98
CA LYS A 604 5.92 -27.94 7.37
C LYS A 604 6.15 -28.88 6.19
N GLU A 605 5.59 -28.58 5.01
CA GLU A 605 5.81 -29.35 3.78
C GLU A 605 7.27 -29.31 3.31
N VAL A 606 7.85 -28.10 3.22
CA VAL A 606 9.21 -27.89 2.70
C VAL A 606 10.26 -28.52 3.61
N PHE A 607 10.04 -28.49 4.93
CA PHE A 607 11.00 -28.99 5.91
C PHE A 607 10.61 -30.36 6.50
N ALA A 608 9.47 -30.94 6.08
CA ALA A 608 8.86 -32.17 6.57
C ALA A 608 8.57 -32.21 8.10
N VAL A 609 8.42 -31.04 8.73
CA VAL A 609 8.41 -30.91 10.21
C VAL A 609 7.09 -31.36 10.84
N GLY A 610 7.16 -32.40 11.69
CA GLY A 610 6.08 -32.89 12.57
C GLY A 610 6.10 -32.26 13.99
N LEU A 611 5.05 -32.50 14.78
CA LEU A 611 4.94 -32.02 16.17
C LEU A 611 6.00 -32.62 17.11
N ASP A 612 6.50 -33.81 16.78
CA ASP A 612 7.55 -34.58 17.45
C ASP A 612 8.98 -34.10 17.14
N GLN A 613 9.12 -33.06 16.31
CA GLN A 613 10.42 -32.59 15.79
C GLN A 613 10.88 -31.25 16.37
N PHE A 614 10.29 -30.87 17.51
CA PHE A 614 10.78 -29.78 18.34
C PHE A 614 11.70 -30.35 19.42
N ARG A 615 12.91 -29.79 19.56
CA ARG A 615 13.92 -30.27 20.49
C ARG A 615 14.43 -29.16 21.41
N ARG A 616 14.78 -29.54 22.63
CA ARG A 616 15.38 -28.63 23.64
C ARG A 616 16.83 -28.31 23.25
N PHE A 617 17.41 -27.22 23.77
CA PHE A 617 18.77 -26.83 23.39
C PHE A 617 19.83 -27.91 23.63
N PRO A 618 19.86 -28.64 24.77
CA PRO A 618 20.82 -29.72 24.95
C PRO A 618 20.70 -30.83 23.91
N GLU A 619 19.50 -31.13 23.42
CA GLU A 619 19.28 -32.17 22.41
C GLU A 619 19.54 -31.69 20.98
N ALA A 620 19.30 -30.41 20.71
CA ALA A 620 19.47 -29.80 19.39
C ALA A 620 20.91 -29.35 19.12
N PHE A 621 21.71 -29.10 20.16
CA PHE A 621 23.08 -28.60 20.07
C PHE A 621 24.15 -29.65 20.44
N HIS A 622 23.75 -30.88 20.84
CA HIS A 622 24.68 -31.97 21.19
C HIS A 622 24.99 -32.89 19.98
N PRO A 623 26.26 -33.29 19.75
CA PRO A 623 26.67 -34.05 18.58
C PRO A 623 26.27 -35.54 18.55
N ASP A 624 26.01 -36.17 19.70
CA ASP A 624 25.53 -37.57 19.81
C ASP A 624 24.17 -37.60 20.55
N VAL A 625 23.06 -37.50 19.81
CA VAL A 625 21.69 -37.45 20.35
C VAL A 625 21.33 -38.72 21.14
N GLU A 626 21.83 -39.88 20.73
CA GLU A 626 21.49 -41.17 21.37
C GLU A 626 22.18 -41.40 22.72
N LYS A 627 23.40 -40.86 22.91
CA LYS A 627 24.11 -41.01 24.18
C LYS A 627 23.44 -40.22 25.30
N TRP A 628 22.87 -39.05 25.01
CA TRP A 628 22.25 -38.19 26.02
C TRP A 628 21.03 -38.84 26.71
N LYS A 629 20.29 -39.70 26.00
CA LYS A 629 19.21 -40.52 26.58
C LYS A 629 19.69 -41.51 27.65
N ALA A 630 20.99 -41.80 27.70
CA ALA A 630 21.59 -42.76 28.63
C ALA A 630 22.44 -42.11 29.75
N PHE A 631 22.55 -40.77 29.82
CA PHE A 631 23.46 -40.10 30.76
C PHE A 631 22.81 -39.75 32.13
N PRO A 632 23.50 -39.96 33.28
CA PRO A 632 22.98 -39.61 34.60
C PRO A 632 23.14 -38.13 34.93
N LYS A 633 22.27 -37.66 35.83
CA LYS A 633 22.02 -36.28 36.28
C LYS A 633 23.14 -35.59 37.08
N THR A 634 24.42 -35.89 36.86
CA THR A 634 25.52 -35.25 37.62
C THR A 634 26.54 -34.63 36.69
N GLN A 635 26.78 -33.34 36.88
CA GLN A 635 27.40 -32.39 35.97
C GLN A 635 28.94 -32.43 35.92
N ASP A 636 29.55 -33.45 36.52
CA ASP A 636 31.01 -33.52 36.70
C ASP A 636 31.59 -34.65 35.85
N SER A 637 32.03 -34.32 34.62
CA SER A 637 33.11 -34.97 33.83
C SER A 637 32.87 -35.03 32.32
N ILE A 638 32.85 -33.90 31.59
CA ILE A 638 33.15 -33.90 30.15
C ILE A 638 34.01 -32.69 29.80
N SER A 639 35.12 -32.94 29.09
CA SER A 639 36.10 -31.96 28.63
C SER A 639 35.56 -30.96 27.59
N GLY A 640 35.63 -29.66 27.94
CA GLY A 640 36.14 -28.56 27.11
C GLY A 640 35.32 -28.02 25.93
N ASP A 641 34.93 -28.84 24.95
CA ASP A 641 34.60 -28.30 23.61
C ASP A 641 33.22 -28.69 23.04
N LYS A 642 32.44 -29.49 23.78
CA LYS A 642 31.17 -30.07 23.28
C LYS A 642 29.94 -29.71 24.13
N GLN A 643 30.03 -28.69 24.98
CA GLN A 643 28.94 -28.28 25.87
C GLN A 643 28.14 -27.09 25.30
N CYS A 644 26.82 -27.16 25.38
CA CYS A 644 25.91 -26.06 25.04
C CYS A 644 26.17 -24.86 25.96
N CYS A 645 26.32 -23.66 25.40
CA CYS A 645 26.57 -22.42 26.12
C CYS A 645 25.78 -21.24 25.53
N MET A 646 25.71 -20.13 26.25
CA MET A 646 25.10 -18.91 25.71
C MET A 646 26.01 -18.27 24.66
N ALA A 647 27.27 -18.04 25.01
CA ALA A 647 28.37 -17.68 24.12
C ALA A 647 29.69 -18.19 24.73
N LYS A 648 30.69 -18.54 23.90
CA LYS A 648 31.99 -19.03 24.39
C LYS A 648 32.85 -17.92 25.00
N GLU A 649 32.92 -16.77 24.33
CA GLU A 649 33.77 -15.63 24.73
C GLU A 649 32.99 -14.31 24.72
N SER A 650 32.39 -13.98 23.57
CA SER A 650 31.63 -12.75 23.34
C SER A 650 30.49 -13.00 22.36
N PHE A 651 29.53 -12.06 22.30
CA PHE A 651 28.53 -12.07 21.24
C PHE A 651 29.18 -11.51 19.98
N SER A 652 29.57 -12.39 19.06
CA SER A 652 30.27 -11.97 17.86
C SER A 652 29.35 -11.73 16.68
N SER A 653 29.55 -10.60 16.00
CA SER A 653 28.90 -10.34 14.72
C SER A 653 29.23 -11.40 13.68
N ASP A 654 30.42 -11.98 13.77
CA ASP A 654 30.96 -12.91 12.80
C ASP A 654 30.37 -14.32 12.91
N CYS A 655 29.72 -14.63 14.04
CA CYS A 655 29.14 -15.93 14.26
C CYS A 655 27.66 -16.04 13.86
N VAL A 656 26.97 -14.93 13.56
CA VAL A 656 25.55 -14.94 13.22
C VAL A 656 25.31 -15.62 11.87
N LYS A 657 24.54 -16.70 11.86
CA LYS A 657 24.16 -17.45 10.65
C LYS A 657 22.64 -17.54 10.51
N GLN A 658 22.17 -17.22 9.31
CA GLN A 658 20.75 -17.34 8.97
C GLN A 658 20.29 -18.81 8.92
N GLY A 659 19.15 -19.07 9.57
CA GLY A 659 18.42 -20.34 9.51
C GLY A 659 17.47 -20.43 8.31
N ARG A 660 16.80 -21.56 8.16
CA ARG A 660 15.83 -21.78 7.07
C ARG A 660 14.47 -21.10 7.30
N LEU A 661 14.15 -20.73 8.54
CA LEU A 661 12.93 -20.03 8.93
C LEU A 661 13.14 -18.55 9.22
N GLY A 662 14.38 -18.12 9.43
CA GLY A 662 14.73 -16.81 10.00
C GLY A 662 14.54 -15.63 9.05
N ASP A 663 14.23 -14.47 9.62
CA ASP A 663 14.16 -13.20 8.91
C ASP A 663 15.56 -12.58 8.74
N CYS A 664 16.01 -12.42 7.50
CA CYS A 664 17.34 -11.90 7.19
C CYS A 664 17.55 -10.47 7.70
N ALA A 665 16.52 -9.61 7.66
CA ALA A 665 16.65 -8.23 8.14
C ALA A 665 16.81 -8.20 9.66
N PHE A 666 16.12 -9.08 10.39
CA PHE A 666 16.25 -9.18 11.84
C PHE A 666 17.65 -9.68 12.26
N LEU A 667 18.12 -10.76 11.63
CA LEU A 667 19.46 -11.31 11.93
C LEU A 667 20.59 -10.35 11.54
N ASN A 668 20.43 -9.58 10.46
CA ASN A 668 21.37 -8.52 10.09
C ASN A 668 21.40 -7.40 11.13
N SER A 669 20.24 -6.95 11.64
CA SER A 669 20.17 -5.97 12.72
C SER A 669 20.83 -6.49 14.00
N LEU A 670 20.65 -7.79 14.31
CA LEU A 670 21.29 -8.44 15.44
C LEU A 670 22.82 -8.50 15.28
N ALA A 671 23.33 -8.84 14.10
CA ALA A 671 24.76 -8.84 13.79
C ALA A 671 25.37 -7.44 13.89
N ALA A 672 24.66 -6.40 13.43
CA ALA A 672 25.11 -5.01 13.56
C ALA A 672 25.23 -4.55 15.02
N LEU A 673 24.29 -4.94 15.88
CA LEU A 673 24.34 -4.65 17.32
C LEU A 673 25.45 -5.46 18.02
N ALA A 674 25.68 -6.71 17.62
CA ALA A 674 26.78 -7.52 18.14
C ALA A 674 28.13 -6.88 17.80
N TYR A 675 28.30 -6.42 16.55
CA TYR A 675 29.51 -5.71 16.11
C TYR A 675 29.75 -4.43 16.93
N TRP A 676 28.70 -3.66 17.21
CA TRP A 676 28.81 -2.46 18.03
C TRP A 676 29.21 -2.78 19.47
N GLU A 677 28.62 -3.81 20.08
CA GLU A 677 29.02 -4.24 21.42
C GLU A 677 30.47 -4.73 21.47
N GLU A 678 30.93 -5.48 20.46
CA GLU A 678 32.34 -5.89 20.31
C GLU A 678 33.27 -4.68 20.23
N LYS A 679 32.93 -3.68 19.41
CA LYS A 679 33.76 -2.49 19.17
C LYS A 679 33.77 -1.53 20.36
N THR A 680 32.63 -1.37 21.04
CA THR A 680 32.50 -0.43 22.16
C THR A 680 32.94 -1.02 23.49
N GLY A 681 32.84 -2.34 23.65
CA GLY A 681 33.00 -3.02 24.93
C GLY A 681 31.85 -2.77 25.90
N VAL A 682 30.80 -2.05 25.49
CA VAL A 682 29.63 -1.74 26.33
C VAL A 682 28.62 -2.89 26.21
N PRO A 683 28.39 -3.69 27.27
CA PRO A 683 27.49 -4.83 27.20
C PRO A 683 26.04 -4.36 27.02
N PHE A 684 25.42 -4.73 25.89
CA PHE A 684 24.06 -4.34 25.52
C PHE A 684 23.17 -5.57 25.25
N LEU A 685 23.51 -6.37 24.24
CA LEU A 685 22.84 -7.62 23.93
C LEU A 685 23.00 -8.63 25.08
N ARG A 686 24.17 -8.66 25.73
CA ARG A 686 24.40 -9.46 26.96
C ARG A 686 23.43 -9.08 28.08
N LYS A 687 23.04 -7.80 28.18
CA LYS A 687 22.06 -7.31 29.16
C LYS A 687 20.62 -7.63 28.79
N SER A 688 20.38 -8.09 27.57
CA SER A 688 19.04 -8.30 27.04
C SER A 688 18.54 -9.74 27.23
N ILE A 689 19.39 -10.67 27.71
CA ILE A 689 19.05 -12.08 27.92
C ILE A 689 19.26 -12.48 29.39
N TYR A 690 18.34 -13.28 29.93
CA TYR A 690 18.37 -13.84 31.29
C TYR A 690 18.01 -15.33 31.27
N PRO A 691 18.49 -16.13 32.26
CA PRO A 691 19.13 -15.74 33.52
C PRO A 691 20.63 -15.41 33.42
N LYS A 692 21.18 -14.75 34.44
CA LYS A 692 22.61 -14.44 34.61
C LYS A 692 23.20 -15.15 35.83
N GLU A 693 24.49 -15.44 35.81
CA GLU A 693 25.22 -16.05 36.94
C GLU A 693 25.74 -14.96 37.91
N LYS A 694 25.83 -15.31 39.20
CA LYS A 694 26.11 -14.36 40.29
C LYS A 694 27.61 -14.03 40.47
N ALA A 695 28.50 -14.68 39.72
CA ALA A 695 29.89 -14.91 40.13
C ALA A 695 30.98 -14.23 39.28
N ALA A 696 30.66 -13.40 38.29
CA ALA A 696 31.69 -12.68 37.55
C ALA A 696 31.30 -11.23 37.31
N ASP A 697 32.28 -10.32 37.37
CA ASP A 697 32.17 -8.91 36.95
C ASP A 697 31.74 -8.74 35.46
N THR A 698 31.52 -9.85 34.76
CA THR A 698 30.95 -9.95 33.43
C THR A 698 29.47 -10.35 33.54
N GLU A 699 28.55 -9.43 33.23
CA GLU A 699 27.10 -9.68 33.18
C GLU A 699 26.69 -10.63 32.02
N MET A 700 27.29 -11.81 31.92
CA MET A 700 27.04 -12.78 30.86
C MET A 700 25.77 -13.60 31.14
N PRO A 701 24.90 -13.78 30.13
CA PRO A 701 23.79 -14.71 30.24
C PRO A 701 24.31 -16.15 30.26
N VAL A 702 23.60 -17.03 30.96
CA VAL A 702 23.97 -18.46 31.11
C VAL A 702 22.82 -19.38 30.68
N ILE A 703 23.15 -20.65 30.42
CA ILE A 703 22.14 -21.66 30.07
C ILE A 703 21.23 -21.89 31.28
N SER A 704 19.92 -21.84 31.05
CA SER A 704 18.92 -22.05 32.08
C SER A 704 18.71 -23.55 32.32
N PRO A 705 18.96 -24.09 33.54
CA PRO A 705 18.75 -25.51 33.82
C PRO A 705 17.28 -25.94 33.66
N GLU A 706 16.35 -25.01 33.84
CA GLU A 706 14.91 -25.24 33.70
C GLU A 706 14.41 -25.01 32.25
N GLY A 707 15.28 -24.61 31.32
CA GLY A 707 14.90 -24.30 29.93
C GLY A 707 14.11 -22.99 29.77
N LYS A 708 14.07 -22.14 30.80
CA LYS A 708 13.34 -20.86 30.81
C LYS A 708 14.27 -19.68 30.54
N TYR A 709 13.95 -18.89 29.53
CA TYR A 709 14.69 -17.69 29.16
C TYR A 709 13.80 -16.46 29.15
N ILE A 710 14.40 -15.30 29.42
CA ILE A 710 13.71 -14.01 29.40
C ILE A 710 14.53 -13.04 28.58
N CYS A 711 13.91 -12.48 27.55
CA CYS A 711 14.47 -11.47 26.68
C CYS A 711 13.82 -10.11 26.93
N ARG A 712 14.65 -9.06 26.96
CA ARG A 712 14.22 -7.67 27.03
C ARG A 712 14.17 -7.09 25.61
N LEU A 713 12.97 -6.93 25.05
CA LEU A 713 12.74 -6.33 23.73
C LEU A 713 11.91 -5.05 23.85
N TYR A 714 12.03 -4.12 22.92
CA TYR A 714 11.33 -2.83 22.94
C TYR A 714 10.20 -2.80 21.91
N PHE A 715 8.98 -2.51 22.34
CA PHE A 715 7.85 -2.28 21.43
C PHE A 715 6.68 -1.66 22.18
N ASN A 716 5.76 -1.02 21.45
CA ASN A 716 4.59 -0.34 22.02
C ASN A 716 4.96 0.61 23.16
N GLY A 717 5.97 1.44 22.91
CA GLY A 717 6.37 2.53 23.80
C GLY A 717 7.22 2.15 25.01
N GLY A 718 7.78 0.95 25.09
CA GLY A 718 8.68 0.63 26.20
C GLY A 718 9.40 -0.71 26.07
N ALA A 719 10.32 -0.96 27.00
CA ALA A 719 10.96 -2.27 27.17
C ALA A 719 9.95 -3.27 27.74
N ARG A 720 9.93 -4.47 27.18
CA ARG A 720 8.96 -5.53 27.42
C ARG A 720 9.67 -6.81 27.79
N LYS A 721 9.05 -7.56 28.69
CA LYS A 721 9.53 -8.85 29.18
C LYS A 721 8.96 -9.96 28.31
N VAL A 722 9.83 -10.60 27.53
CA VAL A 722 9.48 -11.72 26.64
C VAL A 722 10.03 -13.01 27.23
N VAL A 723 9.15 -13.84 27.79
CA VAL A 723 9.53 -15.13 28.37
C VAL A 723 9.35 -16.22 27.31
N ILE A 724 10.37 -17.05 27.11
CA ILE A 724 10.34 -18.18 26.16
C ILE A 724 10.91 -19.44 26.81
N ASP A 725 10.55 -20.59 26.26
CA ASP A 725 11.24 -21.86 26.52
C ASP A 725 12.36 -22.13 25.47
N ASP A 726 13.04 -23.26 25.57
CA ASP A 726 14.15 -23.66 24.70
C ASP A 726 13.80 -24.72 23.62
N LEU A 727 12.51 -24.96 23.35
CA LEU A 727 12.07 -25.85 22.27
C LEU A 727 12.21 -25.20 20.88
N ILE A 728 12.99 -25.80 19.98
CA ILE A 728 13.19 -25.26 18.62
C ILE A 728 12.92 -26.31 17.54
N PRO A 729 12.45 -25.89 16.35
CA PRO A 729 12.20 -26.80 15.25
C PRO A 729 13.50 -27.27 14.58
N THR A 730 13.63 -28.58 14.37
CA THR A 730 14.74 -29.22 13.65
C THR A 730 14.24 -29.99 12.42
N LEU A 731 15.15 -30.35 11.49
CA LEU A 731 14.79 -31.08 10.28
C LEU A 731 14.52 -32.57 10.56
N THR A 732 13.48 -33.13 9.94
CA THR A 732 13.03 -34.53 10.12
C THR A 732 14.12 -35.58 9.92
N ASN A 733 14.87 -35.46 8.82
CA ASN A 733 15.85 -36.45 8.42
C ASN A 733 17.27 -36.15 8.93
N ARG A 734 17.45 -34.98 9.56
CA ARG A 734 18.73 -34.47 10.06
C ARG A 734 18.49 -33.61 11.30
N PRO A 735 18.23 -34.21 12.46
CA PRO A 735 17.86 -33.46 13.65
C PRO A 735 18.96 -32.52 14.19
N GLU A 736 20.21 -32.72 13.78
CA GLU A 736 21.34 -31.81 14.00
C GLU A 736 21.22 -30.50 13.19
N VAL A 737 20.36 -30.47 12.18
CA VAL A 737 20.10 -29.29 11.34
C VAL A 737 18.94 -28.49 11.93
N ARG A 738 19.30 -27.36 12.55
CA ARG A 738 18.38 -26.35 13.09
C ARG A 738 17.73 -25.54 11.97
N LEU A 739 16.45 -25.21 12.13
CA LEU A 739 15.74 -24.36 11.17
C LEU A 739 15.77 -22.88 11.55
N THR A 740 16.08 -22.54 12.80
CA THR A 740 16.26 -21.18 13.32
C THR A 740 17.64 -20.61 12.96
N GLY A 741 17.78 -19.29 13.03
CA GLY A 741 19.06 -18.60 13.11
C GLY A 741 19.91 -19.12 14.26
N ALA A 742 21.21 -19.22 14.03
CA ALA A 742 22.14 -19.86 14.96
C ALA A 742 23.53 -19.25 14.84
N SER A 743 24.37 -19.51 15.84
CA SER A 743 25.81 -19.24 15.73
C SER A 743 26.51 -20.30 14.86
N VAL A 744 27.53 -19.89 14.10
CA VAL A 744 28.48 -20.80 13.43
C VAL A 744 29.37 -21.51 14.44
N ILE A 745 29.57 -20.93 15.63
CA ILE A 745 30.35 -21.52 16.71
C ILE A 745 29.51 -22.66 17.32
N PRO A 746 30.01 -23.91 17.32
CA PRO A 746 29.26 -25.04 17.86
C PRO A 746 28.90 -24.83 19.33
N GLY A 747 27.63 -25.10 19.67
CA GLY A 747 27.11 -25.04 21.04
C GLY A 747 26.59 -23.68 21.50
N GLU A 748 26.81 -22.59 20.75
CA GLU A 748 26.30 -21.25 21.12
C GLU A 748 24.83 -21.04 20.77
N THR A 749 24.05 -20.51 21.72
CA THR A 749 22.57 -20.45 21.63
C THR A 749 21.99 -19.04 21.56
N TRP A 750 22.77 -17.98 21.84
CA TRP A 750 22.27 -16.61 22.01
C TRP A 750 21.48 -16.08 20.80
N VAL A 751 21.92 -16.36 19.57
CA VAL A 751 21.22 -15.96 18.33
C VAL A 751 19.82 -16.58 18.27
N THR A 752 19.73 -17.87 18.58
CA THR A 752 18.48 -18.64 18.55
C THR A 752 17.50 -18.18 19.62
N VAL A 753 18.01 -17.84 20.82
CA VAL A 753 17.21 -17.31 21.93
C VAL A 753 16.54 -15.99 21.54
N ILE A 754 17.31 -15.04 20.99
CA ILE A 754 16.79 -13.72 20.58
C ILE A 754 15.80 -13.85 19.40
N GLU A 755 16.12 -14.65 18.39
CA GLU A 755 15.22 -14.88 17.25
C GLU A 755 13.91 -15.54 17.68
N LYS A 756 13.96 -16.48 18.64
CA LYS A 756 12.75 -17.10 19.18
C LYS A 756 11.89 -16.12 19.98
N ALA A 757 12.52 -15.26 20.80
CA ALA A 757 11.80 -14.18 21.47
C ALA A 757 11.11 -13.25 20.47
N TYR A 758 11.78 -12.92 19.36
CA TYR A 758 11.19 -12.17 18.26
C TYR A 758 10.02 -12.93 17.62
N ALA A 759 10.19 -14.20 17.28
CA ALA A 759 9.12 -15.03 16.71
C ALA A 759 7.87 -15.04 17.60
N LYS A 760 8.04 -15.12 18.92
CA LYS A 760 6.92 -15.02 19.88
C LYS A 760 6.19 -13.68 19.79
N THR A 761 6.93 -12.56 19.68
CA THR A 761 6.30 -11.23 19.52
C THR A 761 5.53 -11.11 18.20
N MET A 762 5.96 -11.81 17.15
CA MET A 762 5.28 -11.85 15.85
C MET A 762 4.10 -12.84 15.81
N GLY A 763 3.96 -13.71 16.82
CA GLY A 763 2.88 -14.70 16.94
C GLY A 763 3.24 -16.12 16.49
N GLY A 764 4.49 -16.39 16.11
CA GLY A 764 4.95 -17.71 15.68
C GLY A 764 6.08 -17.65 14.63
N TYR A 765 6.65 -18.81 14.29
CA TYR A 765 7.69 -18.92 13.25
C TYR A 765 7.12 -18.78 11.82
N ASP A 766 5.81 -18.91 11.67
CA ASP A 766 5.09 -18.66 10.42
C ASP A 766 4.90 -17.17 10.13
N ALA A 767 4.98 -16.31 11.16
CA ALA A 767 4.80 -14.87 11.05
C ALA A 767 6.09 -14.08 10.82
N ILE A 768 7.27 -14.69 10.99
CA ILE A 768 8.59 -14.05 10.79
C ILE A 768 8.98 -13.98 9.30
N GLN A 769 8.30 -13.15 8.51
CA GLN A 769 8.69 -12.92 7.11
C GLN A 769 8.55 -11.45 6.68
N GLY A 770 9.66 -10.87 6.21
CA GLY A 770 9.66 -9.60 5.48
C GLY A 770 9.63 -8.37 6.37
N SER A 771 10.36 -8.40 7.50
CA SER A 771 10.56 -7.27 8.39
C SER A 771 11.54 -6.23 7.84
N PHE A 772 11.64 -5.09 8.52
CA PHE A 772 12.48 -3.97 8.13
C PHE A 772 13.58 -3.73 9.17
N ALA A 773 14.82 -3.56 8.71
CA ALA A 773 15.99 -3.45 9.61
C ALA A 773 15.87 -2.31 10.65
N PRO A 774 15.36 -1.11 10.32
CA PRO A 774 14.99 -0.06 11.27
C PRO A 774 14.09 -0.49 12.43
N ASP A 775 12.97 -1.14 12.13
CA ASP A 775 12.02 -1.62 13.14
C ASP A 775 12.67 -2.69 14.03
N ASN A 776 13.47 -3.56 13.41
CA ASN A 776 14.19 -4.60 14.13
C ASN A 776 15.28 -4.03 15.05
N LEU A 777 16.01 -3.01 14.60
CA LEU A 777 16.99 -2.30 15.42
C LEU A 777 16.29 -1.65 16.61
N TYR A 778 15.21 -0.88 16.38
CA TYR A 778 14.42 -0.32 17.49
C TYR A 778 13.90 -1.40 18.43
N MET A 779 13.44 -2.53 17.90
CA MET A 779 12.86 -3.57 18.74
C MET A 779 13.89 -4.32 19.59
N ILE A 780 15.11 -4.49 19.10
CA ILE A 780 16.19 -5.09 19.90
C ILE A 780 16.77 -4.04 20.86
N SER A 781 17.03 -2.81 20.38
CA SER A 781 17.83 -1.83 21.12
C SER A 781 17.06 -0.71 21.80
N GLY A 782 15.87 -0.38 21.29
CA GLY A 782 15.12 0.83 21.62
C GLY A 782 15.67 2.09 20.95
N TRP A 783 16.57 1.94 19.97
CA TRP A 783 17.28 3.06 19.32
C TRP A 783 16.55 3.52 18.08
N SER A 784 16.43 4.83 17.95
CA SER A 784 15.73 5.45 16.83
C SER A 784 16.61 5.44 15.58
N SER A 785 16.02 5.14 14.42
CA SER A 785 16.75 5.01 13.16
C SER A 785 16.38 6.08 12.12
N GLU A 786 17.39 6.62 11.46
CA GLU A 786 17.26 7.58 10.36
C GLU A 786 17.44 6.87 9.01
N LYS A 787 16.61 7.23 8.03
CA LYS A 787 16.79 6.86 6.63
C LYS A 787 17.48 8.01 5.89
N ILE A 788 18.62 7.74 5.28
CA ILE A 788 19.34 8.65 4.40
C ILE A 788 19.08 8.20 2.96
N GLU A 789 18.46 9.06 2.15
CA GLU A 789 18.23 8.78 0.72
C GLU A 789 19.45 9.20 -0.10
N LEU A 790 20.13 8.21 -0.66
CA LEU A 790 21.38 8.41 -1.40
C LEU A 790 21.12 9.09 -2.75
N ASP A 791 19.95 8.86 -3.35
CA ASP A 791 19.42 9.56 -4.55
C ASP A 791 19.46 11.10 -4.38
N GLU A 792 18.95 11.60 -3.25
CA GLU A 792 18.91 13.04 -2.99
C GLU A 792 20.31 13.62 -2.78
N VAL A 793 21.18 12.89 -2.07
CA VAL A 793 22.56 13.33 -1.82
C VAL A 793 23.32 13.44 -3.14
N ARG A 794 23.17 12.46 -4.04
CA ARG A 794 23.72 12.49 -5.40
C ARG A 794 23.23 13.69 -6.21
N SER A 795 21.95 14.07 -6.05
CA SER A 795 21.36 15.20 -6.80
C SER A 795 21.77 16.58 -6.28
N LYS A 796 22.06 16.70 -4.97
CA LYS A 796 22.33 17.98 -4.29
C LYS A 796 23.82 18.24 -4.09
N SER A 797 24.64 17.21 -3.97
CA SER A 797 26.09 17.31 -3.79
C SER A 797 26.81 16.74 -5.02
N LYS A 798 27.78 17.48 -5.56
CA LYS A 798 28.72 16.94 -6.55
C LYS A 798 29.79 16.03 -5.92
N ASP A 799 29.84 15.96 -4.59
CA ASP A 799 30.85 15.22 -3.84
C ASP A 799 30.19 14.35 -2.75
N ILE A 800 30.23 13.03 -2.93
CA ILE A 800 29.73 12.03 -1.97
C ILE A 800 30.60 11.98 -0.71
N GLY A 801 31.85 12.47 -0.79
CA GLY A 801 32.80 12.51 0.34
C GLY A 801 32.27 13.27 1.54
N HIS A 802 31.56 14.39 1.33
CA HIS A 802 30.96 15.17 2.42
C HIS A 802 29.88 14.42 3.22
N LEU A 803 29.17 13.47 2.60
CA LEU A 803 28.22 12.63 3.34
C LEU A 803 28.97 11.67 4.28
N TRP A 804 30.08 11.09 3.80
CA TRP A 804 30.95 10.27 4.63
C TRP A 804 31.56 11.09 5.77
N GLU A 805 32.09 12.28 5.49
CA GLU A 805 32.59 13.20 6.53
C GLU A 805 31.53 13.58 7.59
N PHE A 806 30.25 13.57 7.23
CA PHE A 806 29.16 13.79 8.18
C PHE A 806 28.80 12.55 9.00
N ILE A 807 28.73 11.37 8.36
CA ILE A 807 28.32 10.12 9.01
C ILE A 807 29.46 9.50 9.83
N TYR A 808 30.68 9.52 9.28
CA TYR A 808 31.86 8.87 9.83
C TYR A 808 32.18 9.30 11.26
N PRO A 809 32.15 10.59 11.65
CA PRO A 809 32.35 11.00 13.04
C PRO A 809 31.33 10.36 13.99
N GLN A 810 30.08 10.15 13.55
CA GLN A 810 29.02 9.58 14.38
C GLN A 810 29.20 8.06 14.58
N LEU A 811 29.73 7.37 13.57
CA LEU A 811 30.12 5.95 13.65
C LEU A 811 31.41 5.79 14.47
N ARG A 812 32.43 6.62 14.20
CA ARG A 812 33.72 6.67 14.92
C ARG A 812 33.56 6.95 16.40
N ASP A 813 32.71 7.91 16.77
CA ASP A 813 32.43 8.29 18.15
C ASP A 813 31.48 7.30 18.85
N ARG A 814 31.11 6.20 18.18
CA ARG A 814 30.32 5.08 18.72
C ARG A 814 28.89 5.43 19.12
N LYS A 815 28.35 6.54 18.59
CA LYS A 815 27.00 7.04 18.89
C LYS A 815 25.93 6.55 17.91
N ALA A 816 26.31 5.68 16.97
CA ALA A 816 25.43 5.11 15.96
C ALA A 816 25.85 3.69 15.54
N VAL A 817 24.93 2.95 14.92
CA VAL A 817 25.10 1.58 14.40
C VAL A 817 24.74 1.54 12.92
N ALA A 818 25.64 0.92 12.13
CA ALA A 818 25.53 0.65 10.70
C ALA A 818 26.20 -0.70 10.37
N PRO A 819 26.13 -1.22 9.14
CA PRO A 819 26.90 -2.40 8.72
C PRO A 819 28.41 -2.25 9.00
N ARG A 820 29.11 -3.36 9.18
CA ARG A 820 30.53 -3.42 9.59
C ARG A 820 31.44 -2.53 8.72
N GLU A 821 32.26 -1.71 9.38
CA GLU A 821 33.25 -0.80 8.75
C GLU A 821 34.69 -1.32 8.94
N SER A 822 35.58 -1.02 7.98
CA SER A 822 37.02 -1.32 8.02
C SER A 822 37.80 -0.14 7.46
N ASP A 823 38.82 0.31 8.19
CA ASP A 823 39.78 1.35 7.77
C ASP A 823 41.04 0.75 7.12
N ASP A 824 41.08 -0.58 6.97
CA ASP A 824 42.30 -1.33 6.67
C ASP A 824 42.49 -1.53 5.15
N GLU A 825 43.61 -1.08 4.58
CA GLU A 825 44.03 -1.36 3.19
C GLU A 825 44.26 -2.86 2.94
N SER A 826 44.28 -3.69 3.98
CA SER A 826 44.44 -5.14 3.91
C SER A 826 43.13 -5.87 3.60
N ILE A 827 42.49 -5.54 2.47
CA ILE A 827 41.48 -6.42 1.88
C ILE A 827 42.18 -7.75 1.54
N PRO A 828 41.76 -8.91 2.08
CA PRO A 828 42.42 -10.18 1.77
C PRO A 828 42.35 -10.45 0.27
N ALA A 829 43.51 -10.49 -0.39
CA ALA A 829 43.62 -10.74 -1.84
C ALA A 829 43.08 -12.12 -2.27
N ASP A 830 42.86 -13.03 -1.32
CA ASP A 830 42.41 -14.39 -1.58
C ASP A 830 40.89 -14.49 -1.74
N ARG A 831 40.41 -14.20 -2.96
CA ARG A 831 39.04 -14.50 -3.44
C ARG A 831 38.69 -16.01 -3.48
N LYS A 832 39.54 -16.90 -2.94
CA LYS A 832 39.43 -18.37 -3.11
C LYS A 832 38.70 -19.11 -1.98
N ARG A 833 38.32 -18.44 -0.89
CA ARG A 833 37.32 -18.93 0.06
C ARG A 833 36.34 -17.82 0.39
N SER A 834 35.16 -17.86 -0.23
CA SER A 834 34.04 -16.99 0.14
C SER A 834 33.64 -17.32 1.58
N ASP A 835 34.00 -16.45 2.53
CA ASP A 835 33.48 -16.44 3.90
C ASP A 835 32.03 -15.91 3.97
N GLY A 836 31.44 -15.57 2.82
CA GLY A 836 30.08 -15.06 2.68
C GLY A 836 29.96 -13.55 2.89
N ARG A 837 31.09 -12.84 3.05
CA ARG A 837 31.13 -11.38 3.17
C ARG A 837 31.64 -10.77 1.87
N PHE A 838 31.11 -9.61 1.53
CA PHE A 838 31.64 -8.77 0.46
C PHE A 838 31.93 -7.38 1.03
N TRP A 839 33.04 -6.82 0.62
CA TRP A 839 33.44 -5.45 0.96
C TRP A 839 33.14 -4.57 -0.25
N MET A 840 32.68 -3.35 0.00
CA MET A 840 32.43 -2.37 -1.03
C MET A 840 32.81 -0.99 -0.54
N GLU A 841 33.29 -0.14 -1.42
CA GLU A 841 33.65 1.22 -1.04
C GLU A 841 32.39 2.07 -0.80
N PHE A 842 32.48 3.08 0.07
CA PHE A 842 31.32 3.91 0.40
C PHE A 842 30.75 4.63 -0.83
N HIS A 843 31.59 5.02 -1.80
CA HIS A 843 31.11 5.60 -3.05
C HIS A 843 30.28 4.58 -3.87
N GLU A 844 30.68 3.30 -3.87
CA GLU A 844 29.92 2.22 -4.51
C GLU A 844 28.60 1.95 -3.77
N VAL A 845 28.58 2.08 -2.44
CA VAL A 845 27.33 2.02 -1.65
C VAL A 845 26.41 3.13 -2.13
N ALA A 846 26.95 4.33 -2.23
CA ALA A 846 26.26 5.51 -2.68
C ALA A 846 25.93 5.49 -4.18
N GLU A 847 26.41 4.57 -5.00
CA GLU A 847 25.99 4.40 -6.40
C GLU A 847 24.93 3.30 -6.55
N ASN A 848 25.11 2.19 -5.84
CA ASN A 848 24.34 0.97 -6.04
C ASN A 848 23.13 0.83 -5.11
N PHE A 849 23.05 1.64 -4.05
CA PHE A 849 21.94 1.59 -3.09
C PHE A 849 21.10 2.88 -3.12
N GLU A 850 19.79 2.72 -2.89
CA GLU A 850 18.82 3.83 -2.84
C GLU A 850 18.90 4.58 -1.49
N SER A 851 19.13 3.86 -0.39
CA SER A 851 19.12 4.43 0.95
C SER A 851 19.99 3.68 1.95
N LEU A 852 20.48 4.43 2.94
CA LEU A 852 21.21 3.92 4.10
C LEU A 852 20.38 4.13 5.38
N TYR A 853 20.41 3.16 6.29
CA TYR A 853 19.74 3.24 7.59
C TYR A 853 20.76 3.29 8.71
N ILE A 854 20.61 4.26 9.62
CA ILE A 854 21.51 4.46 10.76
C ILE A 854 20.69 4.52 12.03
N ALA A 855 20.98 3.66 13.01
CA ALA A 855 20.37 3.73 14.34
C ALA A 855 21.27 4.49 15.31
N TYR A 856 20.70 5.38 16.11
CA TYR A 856 21.44 6.25 17.01
C TYR A 856 21.25 5.86 18.47
N ASP A 857 22.36 5.77 19.21
CA ASP A 857 22.31 5.55 20.65
C ASP A 857 21.65 6.76 21.34
N PRO A 858 20.54 6.56 22.09
CA PRO A 858 19.90 7.63 22.85
C PRO A 858 20.82 8.36 23.83
N SER A 859 21.93 7.73 24.27
CA SER A 859 22.92 8.37 25.15
C SER A 859 23.55 9.64 24.56
N ARG A 860 23.45 9.82 23.25
CA ARG A 860 23.81 11.06 22.55
C ARG A 860 23.02 12.26 23.06
N PHE A 861 21.79 12.06 23.54
CA PHE A 861 20.89 13.12 23.99
C PHE A 861 20.86 13.19 25.52
N ALA A 862 21.12 14.38 26.07
CA ALA A 862 21.09 14.60 27.51
C ALA A 862 19.66 14.47 28.10
N HIS A 863 18.64 14.70 27.28
CA HIS A 863 17.24 14.71 27.70
C HIS A 863 16.37 13.89 26.74
N ARG A 864 15.51 13.04 27.32
CA ARG A 864 14.48 12.28 26.60
C ARG A 864 13.15 12.45 27.35
N VAL A 865 12.09 12.77 26.60
CA VAL A 865 10.73 12.85 27.14
C VAL A 865 9.81 12.03 26.24
N GLU A 866 8.94 11.24 26.84
CA GLU A 866 7.98 10.41 26.11
C GLU A 866 6.57 10.67 26.62
N LYS A 867 5.60 10.57 25.71
CA LYS A 867 4.19 10.64 26.05
C LYS A 867 3.42 9.56 25.31
N HIS A 868 2.67 8.75 26.04
CA HIS A 868 1.77 7.76 25.46
C HIS A 868 0.34 8.30 25.44
N SER A 869 -0.24 8.38 24.25
CA SER A 869 -1.59 8.92 24.04
C SER A 869 -2.36 8.07 23.02
N ARG A 870 -3.63 8.39 22.84
CA ARG A 870 -4.56 7.69 21.96
C ARG A 870 -5.16 8.66 20.96
N PHE A 871 -5.14 8.25 19.70
CA PHE A 871 -5.89 8.89 18.64
C PHE A 871 -7.32 8.32 18.64
N ASN A 872 -8.32 9.16 18.90
CA ASN A 872 -9.73 8.77 18.92
C ASN A 872 -10.45 9.30 17.68
N VAL A 873 -11.07 8.39 16.92
CA VAL A 873 -11.84 8.69 15.71
C VAL A 873 -13.32 8.33 15.85
N THR A 874 -13.68 7.63 16.93
CA THR A 874 -15.06 7.23 17.22
C THR A 874 -15.98 8.45 17.38
N GLY A 875 -17.00 8.57 16.51
CA GLY A 875 -17.91 9.71 16.41
C GLY A 875 -17.71 10.59 15.17
N GLN A 876 -16.62 10.38 14.41
CA GLN A 876 -16.43 11.04 13.12
C GLN A 876 -16.96 10.14 12.00
N GLU A 877 -18.14 10.43 11.45
CA GLU A 877 -18.43 9.95 10.10
C GLU A 877 -17.38 10.58 9.16
N ALA A 878 -16.65 9.74 8.43
CA ALA A 878 -15.56 10.19 7.59
C ALA A 878 -16.14 10.88 6.34
N PHE A 879 -16.16 12.21 6.32
CA PHE A 879 -16.51 12.94 5.11
C PHE A 879 -15.43 12.77 4.04
N VAL A 880 -14.15 13.03 4.36
CA VAL A 880 -13.08 13.03 3.34
C VAL A 880 -12.27 11.73 3.34
N SER A 881 -12.15 11.08 2.17
CA SER A 881 -11.47 9.79 1.95
C SER A 881 -10.01 9.89 1.47
N SER A 882 -9.52 11.06 1.08
CA SER A 882 -8.11 11.21 0.65
C SER A 882 -7.57 12.61 0.96
N ALA A 883 -6.64 12.68 1.91
CA ALA A 883 -5.42 13.51 1.87
C ALA A 883 -4.84 13.68 3.28
N ARG A 884 -3.52 13.81 3.35
CA ARG A 884 -2.66 14.01 4.53
C ARG A 884 -3.12 15.18 5.44
N LYS A 885 -4.06 15.03 6.38
CA LYS A 885 -4.63 16.21 7.07
C LYS A 885 -4.91 16.04 8.57
N ILE A 886 -4.45 17.03 9.34
CA ILE A 886 -4.81 17.29 10.74
C ILE A 886 -6.30 17.62 10.79
N SER A 887 -7.04 16.99 11.70
CA SER A 887 -8.44 17.33 11.97
C SER A 887 -8.53 18.14 13.27
N ALA A 888 -9.68 18.79 13.53
CA ALA A 888 -9.96 19.43 14.82
C ALA A 888 -9.80 18.46 16.02
N PHE A 889 -9.90 17.16 15.76
CA PHE A 889 -9.82 16.08 16.73
C PHE A 889 -8.42 15.44 16.83
N SER A 890 -7.45 15.97 16.09
CA SER A 890 -6.06 15.53 16.18
C SER A 890 -5.48 15.82 17.56
N PRO A 891 -4.81 14.85 18.23
CA PRO A 891 -4.09 15.10 19.47
C PRO A 891 -3.02 16.18 19.29
N GLN A 892 -2.95 17.10 20.24
CA GLN A 892 -2.01 18.22 20.22
C GLN A 892 -1.17 18.20 21.50
N PHE A 893 0.09 18.62 21.38
CA PHE A 893 1.04 18.67 22.48
C PHE A 893 1.78 20.00 22.44
N VAL A 894 2.06 20.58 23.61
CA VAL A 894 3.01 21.68 23.74
C VAL A 894 4.36 21.11 24.09
N LEU A 895 5.35 21.43 23.26
CA LEU A 895 6.77 21.21 23.49
C LEU A 895 7.40 22.53 23.94
N GLU A 896 7.86 22.58 25.19
CA GLU A 896 8.55 23.75 25.77
C GLU A 896 10.03 23.42 25.99
N PHE A 897 10.93 24.31 25.54
CA PHE A 897 12.37 24.20 25.77
C PHE A 897 12.81 25.08 26.93
N HIS A 898 13.75 24.57 27.74
CA HIS A 898 14.29 25.23 28.93
C HIS A 898 15.83 25.26 28.87
N PRO A 899 16.43 26.05 27.97
CA PRO A 899 17.89 26.11 27.82
C PRO A 899 18.56 26.80 29.01
N SER A 900 19.71 26.28 29.43
CA SER A 900 20.59 26.93 30.41
C SER A 900 21.44 28.03 29.75
N SER A 901 22.06 28.89 30.56
CA SER A 901 22.99 29.93 30.06
C SER A 901 24.18 29.34 29.28
N THR A 902 24.62 28.13 29.62
CA THR A 902 25.66 27.37 28.88
C THR A 902 25.15 26.78 27.57
N ASP A 903 23.88 26.36 27.50
CA ASP A 903 23.26 25.83 26.28
C ASP A 903 23.04 26.93 25.25
N LEU A 904 22.74 28.15 25.70
CA LEU A 904 22.61 29.33 24.85
C LEU A 904 23.96 29.79 24.26
N ALA A 905 25.08 29.45 24.94
CA ALA A 905 26.43 29.79 24.51
C ALA A 905 27.05 28.75 23.55
N THR A 906 26.59 27.50 23.60
CA THR A 906 27.05 26.42 22.72
C THR A 906 26.18 26.38 21.46
N GLU A 907 26.77 26.59 20.28
CA GLU A 907 26.02 26.69 19.00
C GLU A 907 25.37 25.38 18.50
N GLN A 908 25.21 24.37 19.36
CA GLN A 908 24.78 23.01 19.02
C GLN A 908 23.49 22.59 19.74
N VAL A 909 22.35 23.12 19.28
CA VAL A 909 21.02 22.64 19.69
C VAL A 909 20.51 21.60 18.68
N GLU A 910 20.27 20.38 19.16
CA GLU A 910 19.74 19.26 18.38
C GLU A 910 18.49 18.68 19.07
N VAL A 911 17.39 18.55 18.31
CA VAL A 911 16.10 18.05 18.82
C VAL A 911 15.47 17.08 17.82
N TRP A 912 15.12 15.90 18.30
CA TRP A 912 14.54 14.83 17.48
C TRP A 912 13.17 14.47 18.04
N ILE A 913 12.16 14.38 17.17
CA ILE A 913 10.79 14.01 17.53
C ILE A 913 10.43 12.73 16.78
N GLN A 914 10.10 11.67 17.51
CA GLN A 914 9.71 10.37 16.97
C GLN A 914 8.26 10.06 17.34
N LEU A 915 7.46 9.68 16.35
CA LEU A 915 6.09 9.20 16.54
C LEU A 915 6.01 7.71 16.20
N TYR A 916 5.65 6.90 17.20
CA TYR A 916 5.53 5.45 17.10
C TYR A 916 4.09 5.01 17.37
N ARG A 917 3.46 4.25 16.48
CA ARG A 917 2.12 3.67 16.70
C ARG A 917 2.22 2.31 17.39
N HIS A 918 1.36 2.05 18.38
CA HIS A 918 1.27 0.74 19.03
C HIS A 918 0.54 -0.28 18.15
N VAL A 919 1.07 -1.49 18.12
CA VAL A 919 0.54 -2.64 17.38
C VAL A 919 -0.03 -3.65 18.38
N THR A 920 -1.32 -3.96 18.29
CA THR A 920 -2.01 -4.85 19.27
C THR A 920 -2.61 -6.12 18.66
N ALA A 921 -2.60 -6.28 17.32
CA ALA A 921 -3.15 -7.44 16.64
C ALA A 921 -2.17 -7.99 15.60
N SER A 922 -2.02 -9.32 15.53
CA SER A 922 -1.43 -10.03 14.39
C SER A 922 -2.42 -9.97 13.22
N LYS A 923 -2.47 -8.83 12.53
CA LYS A 923 -2.97 -8.86 11.16
C LYS A 923 -1.75 -9.00 10.29
N ASN A 924 -1.64 -10.19 9.67
CA ASN A 924 -0.66 -10.59 8.68
C ASN A 924 0.01 -9.38 8.03
N VAL A 925 1.34 -9.37 7.97
CA VAL A 925 2.13 -8.34 7.28
C VAL A 925 1.61 -8.10 5.84
N LYS A 926 0.92 -9.07 5.23
CA LYS A 926 0.15 -8.94 3.99
C LYS A 926 -1.08 -8.01 4.06
N ASP A 927 -1.90 -8.12 5.11
CA ASP A 927 -3.02 -7.20 5.38
C ASP A 927 -2.51 -5.80 5.73
N ALA A 928 -1.37 -5.68 6.44
CA ALA A 928 -0.70 -4.40 6.66
C ALA A 928 -0.16 -3.77 5.36
N LYS A 929 0.18 -4.59 4.36
CA LYS A 929 0.52 -4.15 3.00
C LYS A 929 -0.69 -3.71 2.15
N GLU A 930 -1.92 -4.03 2.55
CA GLU A 930 -3.14 -3.71 1.79
C GLU A 930 -4.09 -2.73 2.51
N LYS A 931 -4.06 -2.64 3.85
CA LYS A 931 -5.00 -1.86 4.68
C LYS A 931 -4.29 -0.82 5.55
N LYS A 932 -3.78 0.25 4.92
CA LYS A 932 -2.73 1.11 5.50
C LYS A 932 -3.24 2.38 6.15
N ILE A 933 -3.03 2.51 7.46
CA ILE A 933 -3.13 3.78 8.18
C ILE A 933 -1.74 4.42 8.20
N GLY A 934 -1.58 5.58 7.57
CA GLY A 934 -0.40 6.41 7.78
C GLY A 934 -0.57 7.29 9.02
N ILE A 935 0.51 7.59 9.73
CA ILE A 935 0.54 8.56 10.83
C ILE A 935 1.50 9.69 10.46
N THR A 936 1.28 10.89 10.99
CA THR A 936 2.11 12.06 10.71
C THR A 936 2.21 12.96 11.93
N THR A 937 3.33 13.67 12.02
CA THR A 937 3.55 14.73 13.00
C THR A 937 3.70 16.06 12.27
N GLN A 938 3.20 17.15 12.85
CA GLN A 938 3.46 18.51 12.38
C GLN A 938 3.79 19.41 13.57
N VAL A 939 4.70 20.37 13.37
CA VAL A 939 5.19 21.26 14.43
C VAL A 939 4.92 22.71 14.05
N TYR A 940 4.31 23.45 14.97
CA TYR A 940 3.88 24.84 14.79
C TYR A 940 4.51 25.75 15.84
N GLU A 941 4.82 26.98 15.46
CA GLU A 941 5.21 28.07 16.35
C GLU A 941 4.16 29.17 16.20
N GLY A 942 3.31 29.34 17.21
CA GLY A 942 2.17 30.25 17.13
C GLY A 942 1.13 29.82 16.08
N ALA A 943 1.07 30.54 14.95
CA ALA A 943 0.21 30.23 13.80
C ALA A 943 1.02 29.69 12.60
N ASP A 944 2.34 29.80 12.64
CA ASP A 944 3.21 29.43 11.53
C ASP A 944 3.61 27.96 11.66
N ARG A 945 3.45 27.22 10.57
CA ARG A 945 3.96 25.84 10.49
C ARG A 945 5.47 25.90 10.34
N VAL A 946 6.19 25.31 11.29
CA VAL A 946 7.67 25.27 11.28
C VAL A 946 8.17 24.03 10.54
N LEU A 947 7.47 22.90 10.70
CA LEU A 947 7.86 21.61 10.12
C LEU A 947 6.64 20.70 9.89
N SER A 948 6.68 19.93 8.80
CA SER A 948 5.74 18.84 8.51
C SER A 948 6.51 17.60 8.04
N CYS A 949 6.07 16.39 8.41
CA CYS A 949 6.78 15.14 8.08
C CYS A 949 6.88 14.86 6.57
N ASN A 950 6.24 15.69 5.74
CA ASN A 950 6.17 15.54 4.29
C ASN A 950 6.86 16.66 3.49
N GLU A 951 7.61 17.57 4.11
CA GLU A 951 8.34 18.61 3.35
C GLU A 951 9.52 18.07 2.51
N ARG A 952 9.86 16.78 2.62
CA ARG A 952 10.70 16.06 1.63
C ARG A 952 9.92 15.36 0.50
N ALA A 953 8.59 15.35 0.56
CA ALA A 953 7.72 14.86 -0.53
C ALA A 953 7.20 16.00 -1.43
N HIS A 954 7.81 17.19 -1.34
CA HIS A 954 7.55 18.35 -2.17
C HIS A 954 8.63 18.48 -3.25
N VAL A 955 8.64 17.58 -4.24
CA VAL A 955 8.87 17.81 -5.69
C VAL A 955 8.70 16.43 -6.34
N LEU A 956 7.48 16.01 -6.65
CA LEU A 956 7.26 14.97 -7.65
C LEU A 956 5.99 15.33 -8.42
N ASN A 957 6.17 15.65 -9.71
CA ASN A 957 5.09 15.86 -10.66
C ASN A 957 4.22 14.58 -10.76
N GLU A 958 2.95 14.74 -11.15
CA GLU A 958 2.01 13.62 -11.32
C GLU A 958 2.51 12.53 -12.29
N SER A 959 3.47 12.84 -13.16
CA SER A 959 4.12 11.89 -14.06
C SER A 959 4.99 10.86 -13.35
N ASP A 960 5.59 11.19 -12.20
CA ASP A 960 6.54 10.30 -11.49
C ASP A 960 5.86 9.36 -10.49
N ARG A 961 4.60 9.63 -10.13
CA ARG A 961 3.78 8.73 -9.28
C ARG A 961 3.57 7.34 -9.90
N ARG A 962 3.70 7.21 -11.23
CA ARG A 962 3.55 5.92 -11.93
C ARG A 962 4.85 5.14 -12.09
N LYS A 963 6.02 5.74 -11.81
CA LYS A 963 7.34 5.11 -12.03
C LYS A 963 8.17 4.83 -10.78
N LYS A 964 7.77 5.32 -9.60
CA LYS A 964 8.35 4.88 -8.32
C LYS A 964 7.27 4.29 -7.43
N ASN A 965 7.23 2.96 -7.36
CA ASN A 965 6.63 2.21 -6.25
C ASN A 965 7.47 2.40 -4.97
N THR A 966 7.81 3.66 -4.63
CA THR A 966 8.44 3.98 -3.36
C THR A 966 7.39 3.75 -2.28
N THR A 967 7.50 2.59 -1.66
CA THR A 967 6.84 2.19 -0.44
C THR A 967 6.83 3.37 0.54
N LEU A 968 5.66 4.00 0.72
CA LEU A 968 5.35 4.70 1.97
C LEU A 968 5.72 3.72 3.10
N ASN A 969 6.70 4.02 3.93
CA ASN A 969 7.18 3.09 4.96
C ASN A 969 6.00 2.60 5.82
N TYR A 970 5.80 1.28 5.79
CA TYR A 970 4.72 0.59 6.47
C TYR A 970 5.29 -0.06 7.73
N CYS A 971 4.68 0.27 8.87
CA CYS A 971 5.17 0.13 10.24
C CYS A 971 6.02 1.34 10.68
N SER A 972 5.62 1.92 11.82
CA SER A 972 6.38 2.83 12.69
C SER A 972 7.56 3.62 12.10
N ASP A 973 7.36 4.92 11.86
CA ASP A 973 8.18 5.99 12.46
C ASP A 973 8.20 7.25 11.60
N SER A 974 7.52 8.29 12.07
CA SER A 974 7.84 9.65 11.66
C SER A 974 8.93 10.16 12.59
N MET A 975 10.20 9.95 12.24
CA MET A 975 11.29 10.64 12.93
C MET A 975 11.58 11.98 12.25
N MET A 976 11.55 13.05 13.04
CA MET A 976 11.82 14.41 12.61
C MET A 976 13.05 14.97 13.29
N ARG A 977 13.93 15.58 12.51
CA ARG A 977 15.06 16.35 13.01
C ARG A 977 14.80 17.85 12.89
N LEU A 978 14.80 18.51 14.04
CA LEU A 978 14.79 19.97 14.19
C LEU A 978 16.24 20.44 14.31
N ASP A 979 16.82 20.81 13.18
CA ASP A 979 18.14 21.44 13.14
C ASP A 979 18.08 22.91 13.58
N LYS A 980 19.24 23.43 14.06
CA LYS A 980 19.41 24.81 14.54
C LYS A 980 18.82 25.90 13.65
N TRP A 981 18.87 25.74 12.33
CA TRP A 981 18.41 26.74 11.35
C TRP A 981 16.89 26.72 11.10
N LYS A 982 16.17 25.69 11.56
CA LYS A 982 14.70 25.62 11.50
C LYS A 982 14.04 26.30 12.70
N LEU A 983 14.80 26.51 13.76
CA LEU A 983 14.36 27.13 14.99
C LEU A 983 14.48 28.67 14.87
N ARG A 984 13.35 29.39 14.81
CA ARG A 984 13.33 30.85 14.51
C ARG A 984 14.10 31.72 15.51
N TRP A 985 14.15 31.33 16.79
CA TRP A 985 14.92 32.02 17.82
C TRP A 985 16.43 32.09 17.51
N TRP A 986 16.96 31.18 16.68
CA TRP A 986 18.35 31.24 16.21
C TRP A 986 18.57 32.27 15.08
N LYS A 987 17.52 32.66 14.35
CA LYS A 987 17.59 33.63 13.23
C LYS A 987 17.56 35.09 13.66
N THR A 988 17.23 35.38 14.92
CA THR A 988 16.99 36.75 15.37
C THR A 988 18.16 37.20 16.25
N GLU A 989 19.09 38.00 15.70
CA GLU A 989 20.29 38.47 16.41
C GLU A 989 19.97 39.19 17.73
N GLY A 990 18.78 39.80 17.87
CA GLY A 990 18.33 40.49 19.07
C GLY A 990 17.88 39.62 20.26
N LEU A 991 17.75 38.29 20.09
CA LEU A 991 17.35 37.38 21.18
C LEU A 991 18.53 36.81 21.99
N LYS A 992 19.78 37.00 21.53
CA LYS A 992 21.00 36.50 22.19
C LYS A 992 21.39 37.27 23.47
N GLN A 993 20.70 38.37 23.78
CA GLN A 993 21.01 39.26 24.91
C GLN A 993 19.90 39.33 25.98
N ARG A 994 18.80 38.57 25.84
CA ARG A 994 17.71 38.57 26.83
C ARG A 994 17.89 37.45 27.86
N SER A 995 17.46 37.70 29.10
CA SER A 995 17.45 36.72 30.19
C SER A 995 16.53 35.53 29.84
N SER A 996 16.82 34.37 30.44
CA SER A 996 16.17 33.08 30.18
C SER A 996 14.64 33.06 30.39
N GLU A 997 14.07 34.09 31.03
CA GLU A 997 12.65 34.16 31.38
C GLU A 997 11.75 34.70 30.25
N ASP A 998 12.30 35.39 29.25
CA ASP A 998 11.52 36.10 28.20
C ASP A 998 11.54 35.45 26.81
N VAL A 999 12.20 34.29 26.64
CA VAL A 999 12.29 33.60 25.33
C VAL A 999 11.15 32.58 25.19
N HIS A 1000 10.14 32.88 24.37
CA HIS A 1000 9.03 31.96 24.08
C HIS A 1000 9.47 30.78 23.19
N LEU A 1001 10.07 29.74 23.77
CA LEU A 1001 10.45 28.50 23.09
C LEU A 1001 9.35 27.44 23.17
N LYS A 1002 8.14 27.79 22.73
CA LYS A 1002 6.97 26.91 22.78
C LYS A 1002 6.51 26.52 21.38
N TYR A 1003 6.40 25.23 21.14
CA TYR A 1003 5.94 24.67 19.86
C TYR A 1003 4.73 23.77 20.09
N ASN A 1004 3.76 23.83 19.18
CA ASN A 1004 2.63 22.91 19.18
C ASN A 1004 2.91 21.74 18.22
N VAL A 1005 2.96 20.54 18.76
CA VAL A 1005 3.13 19.29 18.02
C VAL A 1005 1.76 18.66 17.82
N VAL A 1006 1.38 18.41 16.57
CA VAL A 1006 0.06 17.87 16.23
C VAL A 1006 0.23 16.52 15.54
N VAL A 1007 -0.47 15.51 16.05
CA VAL A 1007 -0.48 14.15 15.49
C VAL A 1007 -1.65 14.01 14.54
N GLY A 1008 -1.41 13.46 13.35
CA GLY A 1008 -2.40 13.25 12.30
C GLY A 1008 -2.42 11.81 11.80
N GLN A 1009 -3.51 11.45 11.12
CA GLN A 1009 -3.74 10.15 10.48
C GLN A 1009 -3.93 10.33 8.96
N MET A 1010 -3.50 9.35 8.17
CA MET A 1010 -3.60 9.33 6.71
C MET A 1010 -4.33 8.07 6.25
N ASN A 1011 -5.02 8.20 5.10
CA ASN A 1011 -5.75 7.16 4.37
C ASN A 1011 -7.00 6.61 5.07
N ARG A 1012 -6.85 6.02 6.26
CA ARG A 1012 -7.95 5.37 6.99
C ARG A 1012 -8.06 5.92 8.40
N LYS A 1013 -9.30 6.19 8.82
CA LYS A 1013 -9.70 6.66 10.14
C LYS A 1013 -9.98 5.47 11.07
N GLU A 1014 -9.09 5.22 12.02
CA GLU A 1014 -9.26 4.22 13.08
C GLU A 1014 -8.64 4.71 14.37
N ASP A 1015 -9.19 4.30 15.51
CA ASP A 1015 -8.58 4.52 16.81
C ASP A 1015 -7.23 3.78 16.90
N PHE A 1016 -6.19 4.44 17.39
CA PHE A 1016 -4.91 3.79 17.69
C PHE A 1016 -4.21 4.42 18.89
N ASN A 1017 -3.44 3.62 19.62
CA ASN A 1017 -2.52 4.10 20.64
C ASN A 1017 -1.18 4.45 20.00
N PHE A 1018 -0.48 5.45 20.53
CA PHE A 1018 0.84 5.85 20.05
C PHE A 1018 1.73 6.37 21.18
N THR A 1019 3.03 6.42 20.90
CA THR A 1019 4.05 7.07 21.71
C THR A 1019 4.66 8.21 20.92
N LEU A 1020 4.74 9.39 21.53
CA LEU A 1020 5.48 10.53 21.03
C LEU A 1020 6.74 10.71 21.91
N SER A 1021 7.91 10.50 21.32
CA SER A 1021 9.21 10.62 22.00
C SER A 1021 9.97 11.83 21.47
N VAL A 1022 10.56 12.62 22.37
CA VAL A 1022 11.39 13.77 22.06
C VAL A 1022 12.77 13.57 22.68
N PHE A 1023 13.81 13.63 21.86
CA PHE A 1023 15.20 13.55 22.27
C PHE A 1023 15.85 14.91 22.04
N SER A 1024 16.57 15.42 23.04
CA SER A 1024 17.21 16.73 22.94
C SER A 1024 18.47 16.84 23.80
N ASN A 1025 19.42 17.64 23.35
CA ASN A 1025 20.55 18.07 24.18
C ASN A 1025 20.17 19.20 25.14
N VAL A 1026 18.99 19.81 24.96
CA VAL A 1026 18.44 20.87 25.81
C VAL A 1026 17.30 20.29 26.63
N LYS A 1027 17.11 20.79 27.86
CA LYS A 1027 16.00 20.36 28.70
C LYS A 1027 14.66 20.70 28.04
N VAL A 1028 13.79 19.69 27.92
CA VAL A 1028 12.47 19.83 27.27
C VAL A 1028 11.35 19.34 28.17
N THR A 1029 10.16 19.89 27.99
CA THR A 1029 8.91 19.38 28.58
C THR A 1029 7.85 19.21 27.50
N LEU A 1030 7.17 18.07 27.50
CA LEU A 1030 6.09 17.74 26.57
C LEU A 1030 4.78 17.59 27.36
N LYS A 1031 3.75 18.37 27.00
CA LYS A 1031 2.44 18.35 27.66
C LYS A 1031 1.34 18.15 26.61
N GLU A 1032 0.41 17.26 26.88
CA GLU A 1032 -0.77 17.07 26.02
C GLU A 1032 -1.78 18.20 26.24
N LEU A 1033 -2.31 18.74 25.15
CA LEU A 1033 -3.36 19.76 25.17
C LEU A 1033 -4.74 19.10 25.13
N PRO A 1034 -5.76 19.74 25.73
CA PRO A 1034 -7.13 19.27 25.59
C PRO A 1034 -7.56 19.30 24.12
N PRO A 1035 -8.48 18.40 23.71
CA PRO A 1035 -9.03 18.42 22.37
C PRO A 1035 -9.72 19.76 22.09
N VAL A 1036 -9.65 20.22 20.85
CA VAL A 1036 -10.26 21.49 20.42
C VAL A 1036 -11.77 21.49 20.64
N ILE A 1037 -12.41 20.32 20.43
CA ILE A 1037 -13.81 20.08 20.74
C ILE A 1037 -13.84 19.27 22.04
N PRO A 1038 -14.29 19.85 23.16
CA PRO A 1038 -14.29 19.16 24.45
C PRO A 1038 -15.19 17.93 24.45
N GLU A 1039 -14.84 16.94 25.27
CA GLU A 1039 -15.68 15.76 25.48
C GLU A 1039 -17.06 16.16 26.03
N GLY A 1040 -18.12 15.57 25.47
CA GLY A 1040 -19.51 15.85 25.87
C GLY A 1040 -20.22 16.94 25.06
N TRP A 1041 -19.53 17.62 24.14
CA TRP A 1041 -20.17 18.52 23.18
C TRP A 1041 -20.96 17.75 22.13
N VAL A 1042 -22.11 18.30 21.72
CA VAL A 1042 -22.96 17.74 20.67
C VAL A 1042 -22.51 18.28 19.32
N SER A 1043 -22.41 17.38 18.35
CA SER A 1043 -21.92 17.68 17.00
C SER A 1043 -23.06 17.48 15.99
N GLN A 1044 -23.35 18.50 15.20
CA GLN A 1044 -24.27 18.43 14.05
C GLN A 1044 -23.47 18.45 12.75
N TYR A 1045 -23.83 17.59 11.81
CA TYR A 1045 -23.13 17.45 10.52
C TYR A 1045 -24.09 17.71 9.36
N HIS A 1046 -23.67 18.58 8.43
CA HIS A 1046 -24.46 18.97 7.26
C HIS A 1046 -23.62 18.84 5.99
N ASP A 1047 -23.96 17.86 5.18
CA ASP A 1047 -23.31 17.61 3.89
C ASP A 1047 -23.92 18.46 2.79
N GLY A 1048 -23.07 18.95 1.88
CA GLY A 1048 -23.45 19.73 0.73
C GLY A 1048 -22.45 19.61 -0.42
N GLU A 1049 -22.74 20.32 -1.50
CA GLU A 1049 -21.91 20.35 -2.70
C GLU A 1049 -21.95 21.74 -3.31
N TRP A 1050 -20.79 22.25 -3.74
CA TRP A 1050 -20.69 23.41 -4.60
C TRP A 1050 -20.86 22.94 -6.05
N THR A 1051 -21.95 23.34 -6.71
CA THR A 1051 -22.24 23.07 -8.12
C THR A 1051 -21.79 24.25 -9.00
N PRO A 1052 -21.82 24.16 -10.34
CA PRO A 1052 -21.56 25.30 -11.21
C PRO A 1052 -22.38 26.54 -10.85
N GLU A 1053 -23.62 26.38 -10.39
CA GLU A 1053 -24.48 27.50 -9.99
C GLU A 1053 -24.14 28.07 -8.62
N THR A 1054 -23.68 27.21 -7.68
CA THR A 1054 -23.46 27.61 -6.27
C THR A 1054 -21.99 27.85 -5.90
N ALA A 1055 -21.05 27.68 -6.83
CA ALA A 1055 -19.62 27.93 -6.60
C ALA A 1055 -19.28 29.42 -6.78
N GLY A 1056 -19.79 30.27 -5.87
CA GLY A 1056 -19.75 31.73 -6.00
C GLY A 1056 -18.39 32.39 -5.74
N GLY A 1057 -17.40 31.67 -5.22
CA GLY A 1057 -16.09 32.23 -4.82
C GLY A 1057 -16.17 33.09 -3.55
N GLN A 1058 -15.16 33.93 -3.29
CA GLN A 1058 -15.16 34.87 -2.16
C GLN A 1058 -15.99 36.15 -2.37
N ARG A 1059 -16.18 36.91 -1.29
CA ARG A 1059 -16.95 38.17 -1.24
C ARG A 1059 -16.53 39.22 -2.27
N TYR A 1060 -15.29 39.20 -2.75
CA TYR A 1060 -14.80 40.12 -3.78
C TYR A 1060 -15.42 39.85 -5.17
N TYR A 1061 -15.97 38.66 -5.38
CA TYR A 1061 -16.66 38.30 -6.61
C TYR A 1061 -18.15 38.60 -6.53
N SER A 1062 -18.73 39.13 -7.60
CA SER A 1062 -20.18 39.39 -7.70
C SER A 1062 -21.01 38.11 -7.57
N SER A 1063 -20.43 36.96 -7.91
CA SER A 1063 -21.02 35.63 -7.76
C SER A 1063 -21.09 35.14 -6.30
N PHE A 1064 -20.50 35.84 -5.31
CA PHE A 1064 -20.47 35.39 -3.91
C PHE A 1064 -21.85 35.05 -3.34
N VAL A 1065 -22.89 35.77 -3.79
CA VAL A 1065 -24.26 35.62 -3.33
C VAL A 1065 -24.88 34.26 -3.63
N THR A 1066 -24.30 33.51 -4.58
CA THR A 1066 -24.77 32.18 -4.99
C THR A 1066 -24.16 31.04 -4.16
N ASN A 1067 -23.21 31.33 -3.28
CA ASN A 1067 -22.66 30.34 -2.36
C ASN A 1067 -23.75 29.75 -1.44
N PRO A 1068 -23.68 28.45 -1.07
CA PRO A 1068 -24.64 27.84 -0.16
C PRO A 1068 -24.70 28.53 1.20
N LYS A 1069 -25.93 28.71 1.71
CA LYS A 1069 -26.21 29.40 2.98
C LYS A 1069 -26.93 28.46 3.95
N TYR A 1070 -26.64 28.62 5.23
CA TYR A 1070 -27.24 27.88 6.32
C TYR A 1070 -27.70 28.86 7.39
N THR A 1071 -28.98 28.83 7.75
CA THR A 1071 -29.51 29.61 8.87
C THR A 1071 -29.51 28.72 10.11
N VAL A 1072 -28.84 29.20 11.16
CA VAL A 1072 -28.78 28.56 12.47
C VAL A 1072 -29.65 29.35 13.44
N TYR A 1073 -30.59 28.65 14.07
CA TYR A 1073 -31.51 29.20 15.06
C TYR A 1073 -31.07 28.78 16.46
N CYS A 1074 -30.67 29.74 17.29
CA CYS A 1074 -30.28 29.51 18.67
C CYS A 1074 -31.31 30.10 19.64
N VAL A 1075 -31.80 29.31 20.59
CA VAL A 1075 -32.74 29.79 21.63
C VAL A 1075 -32.05 30.71 22.63
N GLU A 1076 -30.79 30.42 22.95
CA GLU A 1076 -29.93 31.24 23.81
C GLU A 1076 -28.56 31.41 23.15
N THR A 1077 -27.72 32.31 23.68
CA THR A 1077 -26.38 32.52 23.12
C THR A 1077 -25.46 31.38 23.51
N VAL A 1078 -24.88 30.69 22.52
CA VAL A 1078 -24.13 29.44 22.72
C VAL A 1078 -22.70 29.60 22.24
N GLU A 1079 -21.75 29.12 23.04
CA GLU A 1079 -20.38 28.94 22.56
C GLU A 1079 -20.31 27.74 21.62
N SER A 1080 -19.70 27.91 20.46
CA SER A 1080 -19.74 26.94 19.37
C SER A 1080 -18.38 26.85 18.68
N VAL A 1081 -18.09 25.67 18.12
CA VAL A 1081 -16.99 25.46 17.17
C VAL A 1081 -17.62 25.10 15.83
N ILE A 1082 -17.25 25.81 14.77
CA ILE A 1082 -17.79 25.58 13.42
C ILE A 1082 -16.65 25.16 12.51
N LEU A 1083 -16.82 24.05 11.81
CA LEU A 1083 -15.80 23.45 10.95
C LEU A 1083 -16.39 23.23 9.55
N LEU A 1084 -15.68 23.66 8.52
CA LEU A 1084 -15.98 23.38 7.12
C LEU A 1084 -14.87 22.52 6.53
N GLU A 1085 -15.22 21.40 5.90
CA GLU A 1085 -14.29 20.48 5.24
C GLU A 1085 -14.70 20.21 3.79
N SER A 1086 -13.74 20.23 2.86
CA SER A 1086 -13.96 19.87 1.44
C SER A 1086 -13.20 18.61 1.04
N HIS A 1087 -13.78 17.81 0.14
CA HIS A 1087 -13.11 16.66 -0.49
C HIS A 1087 -11.98 17.05 -1.45
N GLN A 1088 -12.03 18.27 -1.99
CA GLN A 1088 -11.14 18.74 -3.05
C GLN A 1088 -10.03 19.63 -2.47
N GLU A 1089 -8.89 19.73 -3.16
CA GLU A 1089 -7.68 20.43 -2.67
C GLU A 1089 -7.66 21.95 -2.97
N TYR A 1090 -8.80 22.62 -3.01
CA TYR A 1090 -8.87 24.08 -3.15
C TYR A 1090 -9.21 24.78 -1.83
N THR A 1091 -8.88 26.06 -1.75
CA THR A 1091 -9.08 26.84 -0.52
C THR A 1091 -10.57 27.11 -0.26
N VAL A 1092 -11.02 26.92 0.98
CA VAL A 1092 -12.43 27.14 1.39
C VAL A 1092 -12.60 28.36 2.29
N GLY A 1093 -13.80 28.94 2.30
CA GLY A 1093 -14.21 30.08 3.09
C GLY A 1093 -15.50 29.80 3.88
N LEU A 1094 -15.65 30.47 5.01
CA LEU A 1094 -16.74 30.33 5.98
C LEU A 1094 -17.00 31.72 6.56
N TYR A 1095 -18.24 32.19 6.42
CA TYR A 1095 -18.66 33.54 6.83
C TYR A 1095 -19.87 33.46 7.74
N ILE A 1096 -19.91 34.28 8.77
CA ILE A 1096 -21.02 34.35 9.72
C ILE A 1096 -21.63 35.75 9.62
N ASN A 1097 -22.94 35.84 9.37
CA ASN A 1097 -23.67 37.11 9.20
C ASN A 1097 -23.02 38.06 8.18
N ASN A 1098 -22.49 37.50 7.08
CA ASN A 1098 -21.69 38.21 6.06
C ASN A 1098 -20.38 38.85 6.56
N GLU A 1099 -19.98 38.61 7.80
CA GLU A 1099 -18.70 39.05 8.34
C GLU A 1099 -17.65 37.93 8.23
N GLN A 1100 -16.43 38.30 7.84
CA GLN A 1100 -15.28 37.41 7.90
C GLN A 1100 -14.67 37.49 9.29
N ARG A 1101 -14.89 36.49 10.14
CA ARG A 1101 -14.11 36.32 11.36
C ARG A 1101 -13.03 35.29 11.11
N CYS A 1102 -11.80 35.72 10.85
CA CYS A 1102 -10.66 34.80 10.78
C CYS A 1102 -10.12 34.53 12.18
N ARG A 1103 -10.20 33.29 12.66
CA ARG A 1103 -9.21 32.76 13.61
C ARG A 1103 -8.82 31.32 13.24
N LYS A 1104 -7.72 31.24 12.47
CA LYS A 1104 -6.86 30.09 12.10
C LYS A 1104 -7.44 29.05 11.12
N SER A 1105 -6.92 29.04 9.90
CA SER A 1105 -7.03 27.93 8.93
C SER A 1105 -6.10 26.78 9.33
N PHE A 1106 -6.58 25.53 9.27
CA PHE A 1106 -5.74 24.34 9.50
C PHE A 1106 -5.00 23.89 8.24
N ASN A 1107 -5.64 24.06 7.08
CA ASN A 1107 -5.11 23.76 5.75
C ASN A 1107 -5.98 24.50 4.69
N PRO A 1108 -5.63 24.46 3.39
CA PRO A 1108 -6.42 25.13 2.36
C PRO A 1108 -7.88 24.66 2.30
N ASN A 1109 -8.13 23.35 2.34
CA ASN A 1109 -9.46 22.78 2.08
C ASN A 1109 -10.33 22.57 3.35
N SER A 1110 -9.90 23.07 4.51
CA SER A 1110 -10.71 23.11 5.72
C SER A 1110 -10.50 24.40 6.49
N MET A 1111 -11.62 24.94 6.99
CA MET A 1111 -11.59 26.14 7.83
C MET A 1111 -12.39 25.90 9.09
N MET A 1112 -11.83 26.31 10.23
CA MET A 1112 -12.46 26.14 11.53
C MET A 1112 -12.49 27.48 12.26
N LEU A 1113 -13.60 27.73 12.93
CA LEU A 1113 -13.80 28.87 13.80
C LEU A 1113 -14.03 28.36 15.22
N THR A 1114 -13.14 28.72 16.13
CA THR A 1114 -13.25 28.42 17.56
C THR A 1114 -13.83 29.61 18.32
N ASN A 1115 -14.45 29.32 19.47
CA ASN A 1115 -15.03 30.31 20.39
C ASN A 1115 -16.07 31.21 19.69
N VAL A 1116 -16.84 30.65 18.76
CA VAL A 1116 -17.93 31.36 18.08
C VAL A 1116 -19.10 31.48 19.05
N LYS A 1117 -19.50 32.70 19.40
CA LYS A 1117 -20.74 32.93 20.14
C LYS A 1117 -21.87 33.09 19.13
N LEU A 1118 -22.64 32.03 18.93
CA LEU A 1118 -23.89 32.11 18.16
C LEU A 1118 -24.91 32.82 19.04
N ALA A 1119 -25.31 34.03 18.66
CA ALA A 1119 -26.26 34.83 19.42
C ALA A 1119 -27.66 34.19 19.41
N ALA A 1120 -28.48 34.49 20.42
CA ALA A 1120 -29.88 34.09 20.43
C ALA A 1120 -30.62 34.71 19.22
N GLY A 1121 -31.37 33.90 18.48
CA GLY A 1121 -32.03 34.28 17.23
C GLY A 1121 -31.41 33.62 15.99
N GLU A 1122 -31.59 34.26 14.83
CA GLU A 1122 -31.12 33.76 13.53
C GLU A 1122 -29.68 34.19 13.24
N THR A 1123 -28.81 33.23 12.92
CA THR A 1123 -27.44 33.47 12.44
C THR A 1123 -27.25 32.81 11.09
N THR A 1124 -26.77 33.55 10.08
CA THR A 1124 -26.51 32.99 8.74
C THR A 1124 -25.04 32.59 8.61
N ILE A 1125 -24.79 31.35 8.18
CA ILE A 1125 -23.49 30.80 7.84
C ILE A 1125 -23.41 30.62 6.32
N ILE A 1126 -22.37 31.14 5.68
CA ILE A 1126 -22.12 30.97 4.24
C ILE A 1126 -20.85 30.16 4.07
N VAL A 1127 -20.94 29.10 3.28
CA VAL A 1127 -19.80 28.24 2.92
C VAL A 1127 -19.38 28.55 1.48
N SER A 1128 -18.11 28.87 1.26
CA SER A 1128 -17.63 29.30 -0.05
C SER A 1128 -16.34 28.59 -0.45
N THR A 1129 -16.04 28.64 -1.74
CA THR A 1129 -14.69 28.41 -2.27
C THR A 1129 -13.92 29.73 -2.33
N PHE A 1130 -12.60 29.67 -2.45
CA PHE A 1130 -11.77 30.87 -2.62
C PHE A 1130 -12.03 31.51 -3.99
N ASP A 1131 -11.91 30.71 -5.04
CA ASP A 1131 -12.18 31.11 -6.42
C ASP A 1131 -13.57 30.63 -6.89
N PRO A 1132 -14.27 31.40 -7.75
CA PRO A 1132 -15.55 31.01 -8.32
C PRO A 1132 -15.39 29.83 -9.30
N GLY A 1133 -16.43 29.00 -9.43
CA GLY A 1133 -16.45 27.85 -10.34
C GLY A 1133 -15.75 26.59 -9.81
N CYS A 1134 -15.22 26.61 -8.58
CA CYS A 1134 -14.65 25.41 -7.94
C CYS A 1134 -15.77 24.49 -7.43
N ILE A 1135 -15.96 23.34 -8.09
CA ILE A 1135 -17.03 22.37 -7.81
C ILE A 1135 -16.52 21.25 -6.90
N GLY A 1136 -17.34 20.84 -5.93
CA GLY A 1136 -17.03 19.68 -5.09
C GLY A 1136 -17.85 19.60 -3.81
N LYS A 1137 -17.77 18.44 -3.14
CA LYS A 1137 -18.52 18.13 -1.91
C LYS A 1137 -17.86 18.74 -0.67
N TYR A 1138 -18.69 19.25 0.24
CA TYR A 1138 -18.27 19.79 1.54
C TYR A 1138 -19.15 19.32 2.71
N ARG A 1139 -18.59 19.33 3.92
CA ARG A 1139 -19.29 19.09 5.19
C ARG A 1139 -19.11 20.28 6.09
N LEU A 1140 -20.24 20.83 6.55
CA LEU A 1140 -20.31 21.82 7.61
C LEU A 1140 -20.64 21.11 8.92
N SER A 1141 -19.78 21.26 9.92
CA SER A 1141 -19.95 20.70 11.25
C SER A 1141 -20.11 21.82 12.28
N ILE A 1142 -21.11 21.74 13.14
CA ILE A 1142 -21.37 22.69 14.22
C ILE A 1142 -21.35 21.94 15.54
N HIS A 1143 -20.45 22.33 16.44
CA HIS A 1143 -20.25 21.70 17.74
C HIS A 1143 -20.64 22.67 18.85
N THR A 1144 -21.52 22.26 19.77
CA THR A 1144 -21.99 23.07 20.90
C THR A 1144 -22.00 22.28 22.21
N PRO A 1145 -21.85 22.94 23.38
CA PRO A 1145 -22.04 22.28 24.67
C PRO A 1145 -23.48 21.75 24.82
N PRO A 1146 -23.70 20.74 25.67
CA PRO A 1146 -25.05 20.26 25.97
C PRO A 1146 -25.83 21.37 26.70
N MET A 1147 -26.99 21.75 26.16
CA MET A 1147 -27.87 22.76 26.76
C MET A 1147 -28.64 22.20 27.96
N LYS A 1148 -29.04 23.07 28.89
CA LYS A 1148 -29.87 22.67 30.05
C LYS A 1148 -31.30 22.37 29.59
N GLY A 1149 -31.61 21.10 29.39
CA GLY A 1149 -32.92 20.58 28.99
C GLY A 1149 -32.79 19.69 27.76
N ASP A 1150 -33.25 18.45 27.84
CA ASP A 1150 -32.92 17.32 26.94
C ASP A 1150 -33.37 17.45 25.47
N THR A 1151 -33.73 18.64 24.96
CA THR A 1151 -34.35 18.78 23.62
C THR A 1151 -34.07 20.07 22.84
N VAL A 1152 -33.25 21.00 23.34
CA VAL A 1152 -32.99 22.26 22.61
C VAL A 1152 -31.55 22.28 22.08
N TYR A 1153 -31.38 21.98 20.79
CA TYR A 1153 -30.13 22.19 20.07
C TYR A 1153 -30.34 23.29 19.02
N PRO A 1154 -29.28 23.98 18.55
CA PRO A 1154 -29.42 24.93 17.45
C PRO A 1154 -30.06 24.25 16.24
N ALA A 1155 -31.18 24.75 15.74
CA ALA A 1155 -31.81 24.19 14.55
C ALA A 1155 -31.13 24.79 13.31
N VAL A 1156 -30.67 23.93 12.40
CA VAL A 1156 -29.92 24.37 11.21
C VAL A 1156 -30.74 24.07 9.96
N LYS A 1157 -30.98 25.10 9.14
CA LYS A 1157 -31.71 24.99 7.87
C LYS A 1157 -30.83 25.48 6.73
N ARG A 1158 -30.69 24.68 5.67
CA ARG A 1158 -30.06 25.11 4.41
C ARG A 1158 -31.03 26.03 3.66
N VAL A 1159 -30.54 27.17 3.16
CA VAL A 1159 -31.31 28.21 2.46
C VAL A 1159 -30.92 28.28 0.99
#